data_AF-A0A0C4YGL8-F1
#
_entry.id   AF-A0A0C4YGL8-F1
#
_cell.length_a   1.000
_cell.length_b   1.000
_cell.length_c   1.000
_cell.angle_alpha   90.00
_cell.angle_beta   90.00
_cell.angle_gamma   90.00
#
_symmetry.space_group_name_H-M   'P 1'
#
loop_
_entity.id
_entity.type
_entity.pdbx_description
1 polymer ?
#
loop_
_entity_poly.entity_id
_entity_poly.type
_entity_poly.pdbx_seq_one_letter_code
_entity_poly.pdbx_strand_id
1 'polypeptide(L)'
;MQPRLTELLKAVQPERVLFTTFTLSLNWFESFCLPVLKMEGCDQIDLFVDSREACKLGNETSSAYAGNAYRVVPIYNKGGFFHPKIAYLQGEETDTLVVGSGNLTFPGQGGNLEVIDAVSARQHPYVFEEFASFAEALAQRPDLASETVSVLQHYAQRARHVASLAPAEGRTSPRTAWLVHTLATSAQDQLEKLVKSELGAVRRLTVLSPFHTRSGKAIASIANMCRAEAVRIGLQVERGTSRLLAPFDIAAPCLPENLTYVTPDTSHAARHVHAKCFELEGPSEYLVMTGSVNATWQSLCDTRNVEVALVRKLATSPFAWIAGEPAEFVPCEYEVDPSSALASSLQVSLRDDMLDGALSPNADVRVARLEVWSKSKKELTLEGVELDAEGRFSVAVTLNCATDRALRLKLIADNVRAVGWLNVESELVIPPGDKVLGRIAAKVVAGTATPADLRKVYERFRRILRREKERAQSAAQVYRTTSTRPLTAPTSPGPRSYDRWSHGDRGDLGQSPETAQQALAAAFVSLREARGAPSRTSARQSSAGQAKTSTQNTPTAAPPNDNPPSKGPKNKEAKNPMAEMLKTLPVVLAIDASGLWMPALIALSAGDLLARITADKALTLEEAATYIRRWLSDYSHFSYSAESRSRLMQLFCGMAATAAYFSGASADLSRLIQDVEVLAQRKVNADEWLDLVDQALQTDAFDTLQADICTQVLEKSLELGVTQARGRELETVIASVCSTEPCLDEPLKRYENIRKHLTQIHKSQLRTGKTRRLFGVIGPDVSPINEETGCPACNHKLGSVDVVAIIARDGVALHAPGCNKPVFSGPTKESLTAAHVPTSLYGYLTA
;
A
#
# COMPACT_ATOMS: atom_id res chain seq x y z
N MET A 1 20.49 -21.89 3.19
CA MET A 1 19.33 -21.70 2.31
C MET A 1 19.74 -20.65 1.29
N GLN A 2 19.66 -20.94 -0.01
CA GLN A 2 20.07 -19.98 -1.06
C GLN A 2 18.99 -18.89 -1.18
N PRO A 3 19.35 -17.60 -1.13
CA PRO A 3 18.37 -16.52 -1.11
C PRO A 3 17.51 -16.50 -2.38
N ARG A 4 16.19 -16.53 -2.23
CA ARG A 4 15.22 -16.37 -3.32
C ARG A 4 14.63 -14.96 -3.32
N LEU A 5 14.13 -14.49 -4.47
CA LEU A 5 13.42 -13.21 -4.55
C LEU A 5 12.28 -13.13 -3.53
N THR A 6 11.47 -14.18 -3.39
CA THR A 6 10.35 -14.19 -2.42
C THR A 6 10.80 -14.15 -0.95
N GLU A 7 12.02 -14.59 -0.63
CA GLU A 7 12.60 -14.45 0.71
C GLU A 7 13.05 -13.02 0.94
N LEU A 8 13.66 -12.38 -0.06
CA LEU A 8 14.00 -10.95 -0.01
C LEU A 8 12.76 -10.08 0.14
N LEU A 9 11.66 -10.38 -0.58
CA LEU A 9 10.39 -9.66 -0.42
C LEU A 9 9.84 -9.75 1.02
N LYS A 10 9.95 -10.92 1.66
CA LYS A 10 9.53 -11.12 3.06
C LYS A 10 10.44 -10.41 4.06
N ALA A 11 11.74 -10.33 3.74
CA ALA A 11 12.73 -9.70 4.61
C ALA A 11 12.62 -8.16 4.57
N VAL A 12 12.46 -7.60 3.36
CA VAL A 12 12.40 -6.15 3.15
C VAL A 12 11.03 -5.57 3.47
N GLN A 13 9.94 -6.33 3.24
CA GLN A 13 8.56 -5.87 3.43
C GLN A 13 8.29 -4.52 2.74
N PRO A 14 8.50 -4.44 1.41
CA PRO A 14 8.49 -3.17 0.70
C PRO A 14 7.09 -2.54 0.68
N GLU A 15 7.05 -1.21 0.80
CA GLU A 15 5.84 -0.38 0.63
C GLU A 15 5.52 -0.18 -0.85
N ARG A 16 6.55 -0.17 -1.70
CA ARG A 16 6.42 -0.01 -3.15
C ARG A 16 7.51 -0.80 -3.88
N VAL A 17 7.17 -1.43 -5.01
CA VAL A 17 8.11 -2.28 -5.77
C VAL A 17 8.05 -2.03 -7.27
N LEU A 18 9.22 -1.83 -7.88
CA LEU A 18 9.40 -1.90 -9.33
C LEU A 18 10.03 -3.24 -9.68
N PHE A 19 9.38 -3.97 -10.58
CA PHE A 19 9.95 -5.12 -11.25
C PHE A 19 10.22 -4.80 -12.71
N THR A 20 11.38 -5.21 -13.21
CA THR A 20 11.63 -5.30 -14.65
C THR A 20 11.90 -6.77 -15.01
N THR A 21 11.43 -7.22 -16.16
CA THR A 21 11.67 -8.60 -16.62
C THR A 21 11.59 -8.67 -18.14
N PHE A 22 12.24 -9.66 -18.75
CA PHE A 22 12.08 -9.93 -20.18
C PHE A 22 10.78 -10.69 -20.43
N THR A 23 10.69 -11.93 -19.91
CA THR A 23 9.44 -12.71 -19.92
C THR A 23 8.70 -12.59 -18.59
N LEU A 24 7.39 -12.71 -18.61
CA LEU A 24 6.53 -12.73 -17.42
C LEU A 24 5.56 -13.91 -17.53
N SER A 25 5.23 -14.52 -16.39
CA SER A 25 4.06 -15.38 -16.27
C SER A 25 3.15 -14.79 -15.18
N LEU A 26 1.98 -14.30 -15.57
CA LEU A 26 1.03 -13.68 -14.63
C LEU A 26 0.56 -14.70 -13.59
N ASN A 27 0.29 -15.94 -14.00
CA ASN A 27 -0.11 -17.00 -13.08
C ASN A 27 0.92 -17.24 -11.97
N TRP A 28 2.20 -17.35 -12.32
CA TRP A 28 3.28 -17.47 -11.34
C TRP A 28 3.38 -16.22 -10.45
N PHE A 29 3.40 -15.02 -11.04
CA PHE A 29 3.52 -13.77 -10.29
C PHE A 29 2.39 -13.61 -9.27
N GLU A 30 1.15 -13.84 -9.68
CA GLU A 30 -0.05 -13.76 -8.84
C GLU A 30 -0.10 -14.83 -7.75
N SER A 31 0.58 -15.97 -7.97
CA SER A 31 0.59 -17.09 -7.02
C SER A 31 1.71 -17.01 -5.99
N PHE A 32 2.85 -16.40 -6.33
CA PHE A 32 4.06 -16.46 -5.48
C PHE A 32 4.57 -15.09 -5.02
N CYS A 33 4.57 -14.08 -5.89
CA CYS A 33 5.05 -12.74 -5.54
C CYS A 33 3.93 -11.88 -4.94
N LEU A 34 2.81 -11.77 -5.64
CA LEU A 34 1.69 -10.92 -5.24
C LEU A 34 1.14 -11.24 -3.84
N PRO A 35 1.00 -12.51 -3.41
CA PRO A 35 0.50 -12.79 -2.06
C PRO A 35 1.46 -12.32 -0.97
N VAL A 36 2.78 -12.46 -1.19
CA VAL A 36 3.79 -11.95 -0.26
C VAL A 36 3.70 -10.42 -0.17
N LEU A 37 3.71 -9.74 -1.32
CA LEU A 37 3.62 -8.28 -1.38
C LEU A 37 2.34 -7.75 -0.73
N LYS A 38 1.18 -8.37 -1.00
CA LYS A 38 -0.09 -8.02 -0.37
C LYS A 38 -0.10 -8.31 1.13
N MET A 39 0.50 -9.42 1.58
CA MET A 39 0.58 -9.74 3.01
C MET A 39 1.42 -8.73 3.77
N GLU A 40 2.54 -8.30 3.19
CA GLU A 40 3.44 -7.31 3.77
C GLU A 40 2.99 -5.87 3.53
N GLY A 41 1.82 -5.65 2.92
CA GLY A 41 1.23 -4.32 2.76
C GLY A 41 1.96 -3.43 1.75
N CYS A 42 2.48 -4.02 0.67
CA CYS A 42 2.97 -3.27 -0.47
C CYS A 42 1.78 -2.60 -1.19
N ASP A 43 1.83 -1.29 -1.29
CA ASP A 43 0.75 -0.44 -1.78
C ASP A 43 0.81 -0.26 -3.29
N GLN A 44 2.02 -0.20 -3.85
CA GLN A 44 2.24 0.04 -5.27
C GLN A 44 3.19 -0.99 -5.87
N ILE A 45 2.74 -1.65 -6.94
CA ILE A 45 3.52 -2.67 -7.67
C ILE A 45 3.54 -2.29 -9.15
N ASP A 46 4.73 -1.97 -9.65
CA ASP A 46 4.98 -1.58 -11.03
C ASP A 46 5.77 -2.69 -11.74
N LEU A 47 5.25 -3.25 -12.84
CA LEU A 47 5.86 -4.37 -13.54
C LEU A 47 6.11 -4.03 -15.02
N PHE A 48 7.39 -3.85 -15.36
CA PHE A 48 7.85 -3.48 -16.69
C PHE A 48 8.34 -4.74 -17.42
N VAL A 49 7.79 -5.00 -18.61
CA VAL A 49 8.04 -6.21 -19.41
C VAL A 49 8.46 -5.80 -20.81
N ASP A 50 9.33 -6.58 -21.46
CA ASP A 50 9.58 -6.39 -22.89
C ASP A 50 8.26 -6.42 -23.68
N SER A 51 8.06 -5.45 -24.57
CA SER A 51 6.83 -5.33 -25.36
C SER A 51 6.45 -6.60 -26.12
N ARG A 52 7.44 -7.33 -26.66
CA ARG A 52 7.23 -8.54 -27.47
C ARG A 52 6.81 -9.73 -26.63
N GLU A 53 7.13 -9.72 -25.34
CA GLU A 53 6.66 -10.72 -24.39
C GLU A 53 5.34 -10.29 -23.73
N ALA A 54 5.17 -9.00 -23.49
CA ALA A 54 3.94 -8.43 -22.93
C ALA A 54 2.71 -8.73 -23.79
N CYS A 55 2.83 -8.68 -25.13
CA CYS A 55 1.72 -8.99 -26.03
C CYS A 55 1.26 -10.46 -25.92
N LYS A 56 2.17 -11.39 -25.59
CA LYS A 56 1.88 -12.82 -25.39
C LYS A 56 1.09 -13.08 -24.10
N LEU A 57 1.20 -12.19 -23.11
CA LEU A 57 0.40 -12.23 -21.87
C LEU A 57 -1.10 -12.11 -22.15
N GLY A 58 -1.48 -11.62 -23.33
CA GLY A 58 -2.84 -11.67 -23.83
C GLY A 58 -3.44 -13.09 -23.94
N ASN A 59 -2.65 -14.15 -23.79
CA ASN A 59 -3.16 -15.52 -23.73
C ASN A 59 -3.47 -15.96 -22.28
N GLU A 60 -2.93 -15.30 -21.26
CA GLU A 60 -3.16 -15.59 -19.83
C GLU A 60 -4.48 -14.96 -19.33
N THR A 61 -5.60 -15.34 -19.96
CA THR A 61 -6.97 -14.84 -19.66
C THR A 61 -7.44 -15.07 -18.21
N SER A 62 -6.72 -15.89 -17.43
CA SER A 62 -7.05 -16.25 -16.06
C SER A 62 -6.61 -15.23 -15.01
N SER A 63 -5.76 -14.26 -15.36
CA SER A 63 -5.31 -13.23 -14.42
C SER A 63 -6.51 -12.50 -13.80
N ALA A 64 -6.47 -12.36 -12.47
CA ALA A 64 -7.51 -11.65 -11.73
C ALA A 64 -7.09 -10.23 -11.34
N TYR A 65 -5.80 -9.90 -11.45
CA TYR A 65 -5.21 -8.75 -10.77
C TYR A 65 -4.36 -7.84 -11.66
N ALA A 66 -3.98 -8.27 -12.88
CA ALA A 66 -3.25 -7.42 -13.81
C ALA A 66 -4.01 -6.11 -14.10
N GLY A 67 -3.31 -4.99 -14.01
CA GLY A 67 -3.88 -3.66 -14.24
C GLY A 67 -4.76 -3.11 -13.12
N ASN A 68 -5.15 -3.93 -12.14
CA ASN A 68 -6.00 -3.50 -11.00
C ASN A 68 -5.25 -3.56 -9.65
N ALA A 69 -4.35 -4.53 -9.46
CA ALA A 69 -3.54 -4.65 -8.23
C ALA A 69 -2.05 -4.43 -8.45
N TYR A 70 -1.60 -4.47 -9.69
CA TYR A 70 -0.25 -4.13 -10.12
C TYR A 70 -0.30 -3.63 -11.55
N ARG A 71 0.55 -2.65 -11.87
CA ARG A 71 0.66 -2.08 -13.20
C ARG A 71 1.43 -3.04 -14.11
N VAL A 72 0.94 -3.25 -15.33
CA VAL A 72 1.69 -3.97 -16.38
C VAL A 72 2.04 -2.98 -17.47
N VAL A 73 3.34 -2.77 -17.67
CA VAL A 73 3.88 -1.78 -18.61
C VAL A 73 4.73 -2.49 -19.66
N PRO A 74 4.31 -2.52 -20.94
CA PRO A 74 5.18 -2.98 -22.01
C PRO A 74 6.24 -1.90 -22.33
N ILE A 75 7.51 -2.28 -22.32
CA ILE A 75 8.62 -1.42 -22.73
C ILE A 75 9.11 -1.90 -24.09
N TYR A 76 8.84 -1.11 -25.12
CA TYR A 76 9.39 -1.35 -26.44
C TYR A 76 10.86 -0.98 -26.46
N ASN A 77 11.68 -1.69 -27.24
CA ASN A 77 13.07 -1.33 -27.46
C ASN A 77 13.45 -1.49 -28.93
N LYS A 78 13.84 -0.39 -29.57
CA LYS A 78 14.17 -0.37 -30.99
C LYS A 78 15.53 -1.03 -31.21
N GLY A 79 15.58 -2.04 -32.09
CA GLY A 79 16.83 -2.70 -32.48
C GLY A 79 17.35 -3.79 -31.53
N GLY A 80 16.70 -4.02 -30.39
CA GLY A 80 17.03 -5.12 -29.48
C GLY A 80 15.90 -5.38 -28.48
N PHE A 81 16.23 -5.90 -27.29
CA PHE A 81 15.26 -6.28 -26.26
C PHE A 81 15.35 -5.41 -25.00
N PHE A 82 14.24 -5.23 -24.31
CA PHE A 82 14.22 -4.76 -22.93
C PHE A 82 14.43 -5.97 -22.01
N HIS A 83 15.66 -6.15 -21.55
CA HIS A 83 16.07 -7.35 -20.83
C HIS A 83 16.53 -7.14 -19.36
N PRO A 84 16.42 -5.96 -18.71
CA PRO A 84 16.85 -5.80 -17.33
C PRO A 84 15.96 -6.61 -16.39
N LYS A 85 16.54 -7.15 -15.31
CA LYS A 85 15.84 -7.95 -14.30
C LYS A 85 16.09 -7.37 -12.92
N ILE A 86 15.33 -6.33 -12.61
CA ILE A 86 15.44 -5.53 -11.40
C ILE A 86 14.25 -5.84 -10.50
N ALA A 87 14.48 -5.92 -9.20
CA ALA A 87 13.47 -5.64 -8.19
C ALA A 87 13.97 -4.49 -7.31
N TYR A 88 13.42 -3.29 -7.50
CA TYR A 88 13.66 -2.16 -6.61
C TYR A 88 12.62 -2.22 -5.49
N LEU A 89 13.08 -2.45 -4.26
CA LEU A 89 12.24 -2.64 -3.09
C LEU A 89 12.33 -1.38 -2.22
N GLN A 90 11.32 -0.52 -2.30
CA GLN A 90 11.21 0.67 -1.47
C GLN A 90 10.75 0.26 -0.06
N GLY A 91 11.63 0.40 0.93
CA GLY A 91 11.34 0.09 2.33
C GLY A 91 11.09 1.36 3.15
N GLU A 92 10.65 1.20 4.40
CA GLU A 92 10.37 2.31 5.31
C GLU A 92 11.64 3.15 5.58
N GLU A 93 12.70 2.50 6.07
CA GLU A 93 13.95 3.19 6.45
C GLU A 93 15.03 3.21 5.34
N THR A 94 15.12 2.13 4.56
CA THR A 94 16.12 1.98 3.50
C THR A 94 15.55 1.15 2.37
N ASP A 95 16.05 1.41 1.16
CA ASP A 95 15.66 0.64 -0.02
C ASP A 95 16.67 -0.46 -0.31
N THR A 96 16.21 -1.50 -0.99
CA THR A 96 17.02 -2.62 -1.47
C THR A 96 16.88 -2.74 -2.99
N LEU A 97 18.00 -2.80 -3.71
CA LEU A 97 18.03 -3.05 -5.14
C LEU A 97 18.50 -4.49 -5.36
N VAL A 98 17.65 -5.27 -6.03
CA VAL A 98 17.95 -6.65 -6.41
C VAL A 98 18.13 -6.72 -7.92
N VAL A 99 19.23 -7.32 -8.37
CA VAL A 99 19.51 -7.58 -9.79
C VAL A 99 19.75 -9.07 -9.96
N GLY A 100 19.09 -9.69 -10.94
CA GLY A 100 19.21 -11.13 -11.18
C GLY A 100 19.32 -11.49 -12.66
N SER A 101 19.52 -12.78 -12.93
CA SER A 101 19.53 -13.33 -14.29
C SER A 101 18.21 -13.98 -14.72
N GLY A 102 17.35 -14.28 -13.74
CA GLY A 102 16.08 -14.98 -13.92
C GLY A 102 14.89 -14.05 -14.17
N ASN A 103 14.04 -14.42 -15.12
CA ASN A 103 12.76 -13.74 -15.39
C ASN A 103 11.72 -14.07 -14.32
N LEU A 104 10.64 -13.29 -14.22
CA LEU A 104 9.49 -13.54 -13.32
C LEU A 104 8.57 -14.66 -13.85
N THR A 105 9.13 -15.86 -13.91
CA THR A 105 8.49 -17.09 -14.40
C THR A 105 8.89 -18.26 -13.50
N PHE A 106 8.18 -19.39 -13.59
CA PHE A 106 8.56 -20.58 -12.84
C PHE A 106 10.00 -21.06 -13.14
N PRO A 107 10.45 -21.20 -14.41
CA PRO A 107 11.84 -21.53 -14.69
C PRO A 107 12.84 -20.53 -14.12
N GLY A 108 12.58 -19.22 -14.27
CA GLY A 108 13.50 -18.17 -13.82
C GLY A 108 13.62 -17.99 -12.30
N GLN A 109 12.68 -18.54 -11.51
CA GLN A 109 12.63 -18.31 -10.06
C GLN A 109 12.77 -19.59 -9.22
N GLY A 110 12.83 -20.75 -9.87
CA GLY A 110 12.98 -22.04 -9.17
C GLY A 110 13.43 -23.22 -10.03
N GLY A 111 13.41 -23.11 -11.36
CA GLY A 111 13.77 -24.20 -12.26
C GLY A 111 15.23 -24.18 -12.74
N ASN A 112 15.65 -23.05 -13.32
CA ASN A 112 16.99 -22.88 -13.88
C ASN A 112 18.04 -22.67 -12.78
N LEU A 113 19.31 -22.85 -13.13
CA LEU A 113 20.41 -22.28 -12.37
C LEU A 113 20.52 -20.80 -12.74
N GLU A 114 20.20 -19.92 -11.80
CA GLU A 114 20.19 -18.46 -11.96
C GLU A 114 21.07 -17.82 -10.88
N VAL A 115 21.45 -16.55 -11.08
CA VAL A 115 22.16 -15.73 -10.10
C VAL A 115 21.28 -14.56 -9.67
N ILE A 116 21.39 -14.20 -8.39
CA ILE A 116 20.69 -13.06 -7.76
C ILE A 116 21.69 -12.34 -6.86
N ASP A 117 21.76 -11.01 -6.98
CA ASP A 117 22.58 -10.13 -6.16
C ASP A 117 21.70 -8.98 -5.64
N ALA A 118 21.92 -8.57 -4.39
CA ALA A 118 21.15 -7.54 -3.71
C ALA A 118 22.04 -6.58 -2.92
N VAL A 119 21.74 -5.29 -3.00
CA VAL A 119 22.40 -4.21 -2.26
C VAL A 119 21.39 -3.35 -1.52
N SER A 120 21.80 -2.79 -0.37
CA SER A 120 21.01 -1.79 0.35
C SER A 120 21.54 -0.38 0.09
N ALA A 121 20.65 0.62 0.05
CA ALA A 121 21.03 2.02 -0.15
C ALA A 121 21.94 2.53 0.98
N ARG A 122 21.70 2.03 2.20
CA ARG A 122 22.52 2.33 3.37
C ARG A 122 23.99 1.94 3.20
N GLN A 123 24.27 0.80 2.57
CA GLN A 123 25.64 0.28 2.39
C GLN A 123 26.27 0.68 1.06
N HIS A 124 25.45 0.87 0.01
CA HIS A 124 25.92 1.11 -1.34
C HIS A 124 25.19 2.30 -2.00
N PRO A 125 25.28 3.52 -1.43
CA PRO A 125 24.54 4.69 -1.93
C PRO A 125 24.83 5.02 -3.40
N TYR A 126 26.07 4.86 -3.86
CA TYR A 126 26.45 5.12 -5.25
C TYR A 126 25.72 4.23 -6.26
N VAL A 127 25.39 2.99 -5.89
CA VAL A 127 24.60 2.09 -6.75
C VAL A 127 23.17 2.61 -6.93
N PHE A 128 22.62 3.28 -5.92
CA PHE A 128 21.30 3.90 -6.00
C PHE A 128 21.31 5.20 -6.79
N GLU A 129 22.40 5.97 -6.74
CA GLU A 129 22.61 7.12 -7.63
C GLU A 129 22.73 6.68 -9.11
N GLU A 130 23.38 5.54 -9.37
CA GLU A 130 23.47 4.94 -10.71
C GLU A 130 22.11 4.38 -11.17
N PHE A 131 21.36 3.72 -10.29
CA PHE A 131 19.99 3.31 -10.58
C PHE A 131 19.09 4.52 -10.88
N ALA A 132 19.22 5.61 -10.14
CA ALA A 132 18.47 6.84 -10.43
C ALA A 132 18.81 7.37 -11.82
N SER A 133 20.08 7.36 -12.21
CA SER A 133 20.55 7.78 -13.53
C SER A 133 20.01 6.85 -14.64
N PHE A 134 19.96 5.53 -14.38
CA PHE A 134 19.31 4.56 -15.27
C PHE A 134 17.83 4.86 -15.45
N ALA A 135 17.09 5.07 -14.35
CA ALA A 135 15.66 5.34 -14.38
C ALA A 135 15.33 6.65 -15.12
N GLU A 136 16.14 7.69 -14.95
CA GLU A 136 16.00 8.95 -15.68
C GLU A 136 16.31 8.82 -17.16
N ALA A 137 17.41 8.15 -17.51
CA ALA A 137 17.75 7.90 -18.90
C ALA A 137 16.66 7.08 -19.61
N LEU A 138 16.06 6.13 -18.91
CA LEU A 138 14.91 5.39 -19.43
C LEU A 138 13.69 6.31 -19.58
N ALA A 139 13.41 7.17 -18.61
CA ALA A 139 12.28 8.12 -18.63
C ALA A 139 12.38 9.19 -19.72
N GLN A 140 13.58 9.48 -20.23
CA GLN A 140 13.80 10.43 -21.34
C GLN A 140 13.44 9.86 -22.71
N ARG A 141 13.09 8.58 -22.80
CA ARG A 141 12.71 7.97 -24.07
C ARG A 141 11.36 8.50 -24.56
N PRO A 142 11.26 8.89 -25.84
CA PRO A 142 10.06 9.54 -26.39
C PRO A 142 8.85 8.61 -26.54
N ASP A 143 9.07 7.29 -26.52
CA ASP A 143 8.05 6.26 -26.73
C ASP A 143 7.37 5.78 -25.44
N LEU A 144 7.65 6.40 -24.29
CA LEU A 144 7.03 6.06 -23.02
C LEU A 144 5.79 6.90 -22.73
N ALA A 145 4.74 6.26 -22.22
CA ALA A 145 3.57 6.95 -21.70
C ALA A 145 3.92 7.82 -20.49
N SER A 146 3.20 8.94 -20.29
CA SER A 146 3.43 9.90 -19.21
C SER A 146 3.43 9.27 -17.81
N GLU A 147 2.61 8.25 -17.59
CA GLU A 147 2.49 7.56 -16.31
C GLU A 147 3.73 6.70 -16.05
N THR A 148 4.27 6.09 -17.11
CA THR A 148 5.52 5.32 -17.04
C THR A 148 6.70 6.22 -16.74
N VAL A 149 6.73 7.41 -17.37
CA VAL A 149 7.71 8.46 -17.09
C VAL A 149 7.61 8.91 -15.63
N SER A 150 6.40 9.18 -15.13
CA SER A 150 6.17 9.57 -13.72
C SER A 150 6.61 8.49 -12.72
N VAL A 151 6.31 7.22 -13.01
CA VAL A 151 6.78 6.08 -12.20
C VAL A 151 8.31 6.03 -12.15
N LEU A 152 8.98 6.13 -13.30
CA LEU A 152 10.45 6.13 -13.36
C LEU A 152 11.06 7.32 -12.61
N GLN A 153 10.48 8.51 -12.77
CA GLN A 153 10.91 9.72 -12.06
C GLN A 153 10.75 9.56 -10.54
N HIS A 154 9.65 8.95 -10.06
CA HIS A 154 9.46 8.63 -8.64
C HIS A 154 10.61 7.75 -8.12
N TYR A 155 10.91 6.65 -8.81
CA TYR A 155 11.98 5.74 -8.40
C TYR A 155 13.37 6.39 -8.46
N ALA A 156 13.61 7.24 -9.46
CA ALA A 156 14.87 8.01 -9.55
C ALA A 156 15.04 8.98 -8.37
N GLN A 157 13.99 9.76 -8.07
CA GLN A 157 13.99 10.70 -6.95
C GLN A 157 14.16 9.98 -5.62
N ARG A 158 13.41 8.88 -5.42
CA ARG A 158 13.52 8.04 -4.22
C ARG A 158 14.93 7.48 -4.05
N ALA A 159 15.51 6.91 -5.10
CA ALA A 159 16.85 6.32 -5.06
C ALA A 159 17.92 7.35 -4.68
N ARG A 160 17.86 8.57 -5.23
CA ARG A 160 18.75 9.67 -4.80
C ARG A 160 18.51 10.08 -3.36
N HIS A 161 17.26 10.17 -2.94
CA HIS A 161 16.90 10.54 -1.59
C HIS A 161 17.50 9.55 -0.57
N VAL A 162 17.26 8.25 -0.73
CA VAL A 162 17.82 7.24 0.20
C VAL A 162 19.34 7.16 0.14
N ALA A 163 19.95 7.38 -1.03
CA ALA A 163 21.41 7.48 -1.15
C ALA A 163 21.97 8.69 -0.39
N SER A 164 21.24 9.82 -0.36
CA SER A 164 21.65 11.02 0.39
C SER A 164 21.56 10.84 1.91
N LEU A 165 20.67 9.94 2.37
CA LEU A 165 20.49 9.60 3.79
C LEU A 165 21.47 8.51 4.27
N ALA A 166 22.27 7.93 3.38
CA ALA A 166 23.22 6.89 3.76
C ALA A 166 24.25 7.43 4.78
N PRO A 167 24.64 6.61 5.78
CA PRO A 167 25.62 7.01 6.78
C PRO A 167 26.98 7.28 6.13
N ALA A 168 27.81 8.09 6.79
CA ALA A 168 29.10 8.54 6.24
C ALA A 168 29.98 7.36 5.80
N GLU A 169 29.97 6.25 6.57
CA GLU A 169 30.73 5.04 6.28
C GLU A 169 30.36 4.44 4.91
N GLY A 170 29.09 4.54 4.49
CA GLY A 170 28.63 4.07 3.19
C GLY A 170 29.18 4.88 2.00
N ARG A 171 29.66 6.11 2.24
CA ARG A 171 30.28 6.98 1.24
C ARG A 171 31.81 7.04 1.34
N THR A 172 32.36 6.91 2.55
CA THR A 172 33.82 7.03 2.77
C THR A 172 34.56 5.71 2.67
N SER A 173 33.88 4.57 2.83
CA SER A 173 34.52 3.26 2.65
C SER A 173 34.93 3.05 1.19
N PRO A 174 36.00 2.28 0.93
CA PRO A 174 36.34 1.87 -0.43
C PRO A 174 35.13 1.26 -1.11
N ARG A 175 34.87 1.72 -2.34
CA ARG A 175 33.70 1.28 -3.09
C ARG A 175 33.84 -0.19 -3.49
N THR A 176 32.80 -0.98 -3.25
CA THR A 176 32.80 -2.43 -3.51
C THR A 176 31.69 -2.90 -4.45
N ALA A 177 30.82 -2.00 -4.90
CA ALA A 177 29.71 -2.33 -5.79
C ALA A 177 29.40 -1.21 -6.80
N TRP A 178 29.00 -1.61 -8.01
CA TRP A 178 28.61 -0.74 -9.11
C TRP A 178 27.42 -1.32 -9.86
N LEU A 179 26.54 -0.45 -10.35
CA LEU A 179 25.51 -0.80 -11.33
C LEU A 179 26.04 -0.53 -12.73
N VAL A 180 25.91 -1.51 -13.61
CA VAL A 180 26.18 -1.33 -15.05
C VAL A 180 24.90 -1.55 -15.84
N HIS A 181 24.67 -0.73 -16.85
CA HIS A 181 23.49 -0.86 -17.71
C HIS A 181 23.76 -0.39 -19.15
N THR A 182 23.02 -0.91 -20.13
CA THR A 182 23.35 -0.72 -21.56
C THR A 182 22.49 0.29 -22.31
N LEU A 183 21.88 1.25 -21.60
CA LEU A 183 21.06 2.30 -22.24
C LEU A 183 21.86 3.21 -23.18
N ALA A 184 23.09 3.58 -22.81
CA ALA A 184 23.91 4.54 -23.56
C ALA A 184 25.36 4.09 -23.76
N THR A 185 25.84 3.14 -22.97
CA THR A 185 27.23 2.63 -23.02
C THR A 185 27.18 1.12 -22.88
N SER A 186 28.01 0.37 -23.62
CA SER A 186 28.01 -1.09 -23.53
C SER A 186 28.43 -1.56 -22.12
N ALA A 187 28.05 -2.79 -21.76
CA ALA A 187 28.48 -3.38 -20.49
C ALA A 187 29.99 -3.63 -20.48
N GLN A 188 30.57 -4.00 -21.64
CA GLN A 188 32.00 -4.18 -21.80
C GLN A 188 32.79 -2.89 -21.52
N ASP A 189 32.37 -1.74 -22.06
CA ASP A 189 33.12 -0.48 -21.89
C ASP A 189 33.06 0.01 -20.43
N GLN A 190 31.93 -0.21 -19.75
CA GLN A 190 31.80 0.08 -18.32
C GLN A 190 32.71 -0.85 -17.50
N LEU A 191 32.70 -2.14 -17.80
CA LEU A 191 33.55 -3.12 -17.14
C LEU A 191 35.04 -2.86 -17.39
N GLU A 192 35.42 -2.40 -18.59
CA GLU A 192 36.79 -2.00 -18.91
C GLU A 192 37.29 -0.89 -17.98
N LYS A 193 36.45 0.13 -17.76
CA LYS A 193 36.79 1.22 -16.84
C LYS A 193 37.00 0.70 -15.42
N LEU A 194 36.13 -0.20 -14.95
CA LEU A 194 36.25 -0.81 -13.63
C LEU A 194 37.48 -1.70 -13.50
N VAL A 195 37.82 -2.49 -14.53
CA VAL A 195 39.05 -3.29 -14.53
C VAL A 195 40.27 -2.38 -14.41
N LYS A 196 40.33 -1.29 -15.17
CA LYS A 196 41.45 -0.34 -15.13
C LYS A 196 41.59 0.37 -13.78
N SER A 197 40.48 0.78 -13.15
CA SER A 197 40.53 1.51 -11.89
C SER A 197 40.63 0.62 -10.65
N GLU A 198 39.98 -0.54 -10.66
CA GLU A 198 39.78 -1.34 -9.44
C GLU A 198 40.59 -2.64 -9.36
N LEU A 199 41.02 -3.20 -10.50
CA LEU A 199 41.65 -4.53 -10.55
C LEU A 199 43.06 -4.51 -11.15
N GLY A 200 43.30 -3.65 -12.14
CA GLY A 200 44.57 -3.50 -12.86
C GLY A 200 44.80 -4.63 -13.87
N ALA A 201 45.25 -5.79 -13.40
CA ALA A 201 45.59 -6.94 -14.25
C ALA A 201 44.58 -8.09 -14.05
N VAL A 202 44.28 -8.83 -15.12
CA VAL A 202 43.35 -9.97 -15.08
C VAL A 202 44.12 -11.26 -15.35
N ARG A 203 44.33 -12.06 -14.31
CA ARG A 203 44.94 -13.40 -14.42
C ARG A 203 43.99 -14.37 -15.10
N ARG A 204 42.69 -14.23 -14.85
CA ARG A 204 41.71 -15.16 -15.38
C ARG A 204 40.34 -14.53 -15.52
N LEU A 205 39.72 -14.77 -16.67
CA LEU A 205 38.34 -14.45 -16.95
C LEU A 205 37.51 -15.74 -16.98
N THR A 206 36.51 -15.85 -16.10
CA THR A 206 35.51 -16.93 -16.15
C THR A 206 34.18 -16.37 -16.63
N VAL A 207 33.59 -16.98 -17.67
CA VAL A 207 32.30 -16.57 -18.23
C VAL A 207 31.31 -17.72 -18.19
N LEU A 208 30.15 -17.50 -17.56
CA LEU A 208 29.00 -18.42 -17.57
C LEU A 208 27.80 -17.69 -18.14
N SER A 209 27.21 -18.19 -19.22
CA SER A 209 26.01 -17.61 -19.83
C SER A 209 25.19 -18.69 -20.57
N PRO A 210 23.85 -18.58 -20.60
CA PRO A 210 23.03 -19.45 -21.44
C PRO A 210 23.19 -19.18 -22.94
N PHE A 211 23.56 -17.95 -23.32
CA PHE A 211 23.63 -17.54 -24.71
C PHE A 211 24.95 -16.88 -25.03
N HIS A 212 25.53 -17.27 -26.16
CA HIS A 212 26.84 -16.83 -26.62
C HIS A 212 26.80 -16.44 -28.09
N THR A 213 27.70 -15.55 -28.51
CA THR A 213 27.94 -15.32 -29.95
C THR A 213 28.59 -16.57 -30.53
N ARG A 214 27.98 -17.22 -31.55
CA ARG A 214 28.44 -18.54 -32.06
C ARG A 214 29.93 -18.59 -32.38
N SER A 215 30.45 -17.52 -32.96
CA SER A 215 31.85 -17.40 -33.36
C SER A 215 32.85 -17.21 -32.21
N GLY A 216 32.37 -17.02 -30.97
CA GLY A 216 33.21 -16.67 -29.83
C GLY A 216 33.64 -15.20 -29.78
N LYS A 217 33.26 -14.36 -30.76
CA LYS A 217 33.76 -12.98 -30.90
C LYS A 217 33.53 -12.09 -29.67
N ALA A 218 32.39 -12.23 -28.99
CA ALA A 218 32.12 -11.47 -27.76
C ALA A 218 33.07 -11.84 -26.62
N ILE A 219 33.38 -13.14 -26.46
CA ILE A 219 34.36 -13.63 -25.48
C ILE A 219 35.77 -13.12 -25.81
N ALA A 220 36.16 -13.20 -27.08
CA ALA A 220 37.43 -12.66 -27.56
C ALA A 220 37.57 -11.17 -27.24
N SER A 221 36.50 -10.40 -27.47
CA SER A 221 36.46 -8.96 -27.23
C SER A 221 36.71 -8.61 -25.77
N ILE A 222 35.97 -9.23 -24.84
CA ILE A 222 36.16 -8.97 -23.40
C ILE A 222 37.53 -9.48 -22.90
N ALA A 223 37.99 -10.65 -23.35
CA ALA A 223 39.29 -11.21 -22.97
C ALA A 223 40.46 -10.31 -23.42
N ASN A 224 40.40 -9.79 -24.64
CA ASN A 224 41.40 -8.85 -25.18
C ASN A 224 41.34 -7.50 -24.48
N MET A 225 40.13 -6.97 -24.24
CA MET A 225 39.91 -5.72 -23.51
C MET A 225 40.57 -5.75 -22.14
N CYS A 226 40.36 -6.84 -21.38
CA CYS A 226 40.90 -6.96 -20.03
C CYS A 226 42.30 -7.58 -19.97
N ARG A 227 42.87 -7.96 -21.13
CA ARG A 227 44.16 -8.65 -21.28
C ARG A 227 44.25 -9.88 -20.38
N ALA A 228 43.20 -10.70 -20.38
CA ALA A 228 43.14 -11.91 -19.55
C ALA A 228 44.24 -12.91 -19.93
N GLU A 229 45.02 -13.38 -18.95
CA GLU A 229 46.08 -14.39 -19.18
C GLU A 229 45.48 -15.78 -19.51
N ALA A 230 44.31 -16.09 -18.92
CA ALA A 230 43.57 -17.32 -19.14
C ALA A 230 42.06 -17.08 -19.20
N VAL A 231 41.34 -17.90 -19.97
CA VAL A 231 39.88 -17.83 -20.10
C VAL A 231 39.24 -19.16 -19.73
N ARG A 232 38.16 -19.10 -18.95
CA ARG A 232 37.31 -20.23 -18.57
C ARG A 232 35.89 -20.01 -19.08
N ILE A 233 35.33 -21.01 -19.74
CA ILE A 233 33.93 -20.98 -20.17
C ILE A 233 33.10 -22.01 -19.39
N GLY A 234 31.98 -21.54 -18.86
CA GLY A 234 30.97 -22.36 -18.24
C GLY A 234 30.24 -23.25 -19.25
N LEU A 235 30.25 -24.56 -19.04
CA LEU A 235 29.52 -25.54 -19.83
C LEU A 235 28.05 -25.60 -19.38
N GLN A 236 27.16 -25.83 -20.34
CA GLN A 236 25.76 -26.09 -20.06
C GLN A 236 25.53 -27.58 -19.82
N VAL A 237 24.57 -27.92 -18.97
CA VAL A 237 24.12 -29.31 -18.83
C VAL A 237 22.91 -29.52 -19.73
N GLU A 238 22.99 -30.52 -20.60
CA GLU A 238 21.87 -30.94 -21.43
C GLU A 238 20.71 -31.43 -20.55
N ARG A 239 19.48 -30.98 -20.85
CA ARG A 239 18.33 -31.26 -19.99
C ARG A 239 18.06 -32.76 -19.91
N GLY A 240 18.05 -33.28 -18.68
CA GLY A 240 17.73 -34.68 -18.41
C GLY A 240 18.91 -35.64 -18.62
N THR A 241 20.12 -35.13 -18.92
CA THR A 241 21.33 -35.94 -19.06
C THR A 241 22.47 -35.35 -18.22
N SER A 242 23.62 -36.03 -18.20
CA SER A 242 24.88 -35.54 -17.62
C SER A 242 25.82 -34.95 -18.67
N ARG A 243 25.38 -34.81 -19.93
CA ARG A 243 26.22 -34.32 -21.02
C ARG A 243 26.46 -32.83 -20.87
N LEU A 244 27.72 -32.43 -21.03
CA LEU A 244 28.17 -31.04 -20.95
C LEU A 244 28.30 -30.45 -22.36
N LEU A 245 27.73 -29.28 -22.58
CA LEU A 245 27.67 -28.62 -23.88
C LEU A 245 28.46 -27.30 -23.85
N ALA A 246 29.37 -27.11 -24.80
CA ALA A 246 30.01 -25.82 -25.05
C ALA A 246 29.10 -24.94 -25.92
N PRO A 247 28.85 -23.67 -25.55
CA PRO A 247 27.84 -22.84 -26.20
C PRO A 247 28.34 -22.13 -27.49
N PHE A 248 29.09 -22.82 -28.35
CA PHE A 248 29.68 -22.25 -29.58
C PHE A 248 29.64 -23.24 -30.75
N ASP A 249 30.06 -22.77 -31.92
CA ASP A 249 30.43 -23.66 -33.03
C ASP A 249 31.71 -24.45 -32.67
N ILE A 250 31.80 -25.71 -33.11
CA ILE A 250 32.96 -26.61 -32.85
C ILE A 250 34.31 -26.03 -33.30
N ALA A 251 34.29 -25.09 -34.25
CA ALA A 251 35.47 -24.39 -34.77
C ALA A 251 35.26 -22.86 -34.73
N ALA A 252 34.67 -22.35 -33.65
CA ALA A 252 34.40 -20.93 -33.47
C ALA A 252 35.69 -20.09 -33.66
N PRO A 253 35.77 -19.25 -34.70
CA PRO A 253 37.04 -18.70 -35.21
C PRO A 253 37.65 -17.62 -34.33
N CYS A 254 36.93 -17.11 -33.34
CA CYS A 254 37.40 -16.02 -32.48
C CYS A 254 37.70 -16.47 -31.05
N LEU A 255 37.59 -17.76 -30.71
CA LEU A 255 37.87 -18.20 -29.35
C LEU A 255 39.34 -17.94 -28.96
N PRO A 256 39.61 -17.50 -27.71
CA PRO A 256 40.98 -17.34 -27.22
C PRO A 256 41.76 -18.67 -27.20
N GLU A 257 43.08 -18.61 -27.41
CA GLU A 257 43.95 -19.81 -27.42
C GLU A 257 44.03 -20.49 -26.04
N ASN A 258 44.17 -19.71 -24.95
CA ASN A 258 44.28 -20.22 -23.57
C ASN A 258 42.91 -20.42 -22.91
N LEU A 259 42.05 -21.20 -23.56
CA LEU A 259 40.68 -21.46 -23.11
C LEU A 259 40.54 -22.82 -22.44
N THR A 260 39.83 -22.84 -21.32
CA THR A 260 39.46 -24.05 -20.58
C THR A 260 37.96 -24.04 -20.26
N TYR A 261 37.42 -25.20 -19.91
CA TYR A 261 35.99 -25.34 -19.62
C TYR A 261 35.74 -25.71 -18.16
N VAL A 262 34.66 -25.18 -17.61
CA VAL A 262 34.26 -25.40 -16.22
C VAL A 262 32.76 -25.60 -16.09
N THR A 263 32.33 -26.20 -14.99
CA THR A 263 30.94 -26.20 -14.53
C THR A 263 30.85 -25.59 -13.13
N PRO A 264 29.73 -24.93 -12.78
CA PRO A 264 29.55 -24.41 -11.44
C PRO A 264 29.30 -25.56 -10.47
N ASP A 265 30.03 -25.59 -9.35
CA ASP A 265 29.71 -26.46 -8.22
C ASP A 265 28.58 -25.83 -7.40
N THR A 266 27.39 -26.40 -7.54
CA THR A 266 26.20 -25.93 -6.81
C THR A 266 25.83 -26.82 -5.64
N SER A 267 26.60 -27.90 -5.38
CA SER A 267 26.27 -28.94 -4.38
C SER A 267 24.84 -29.51 -4.50
N HIS A 268 24.21 -29.35 -5.67
CA HIS A 268 22.83 -29.71 -5.98
C HIS A 268 22.76 -30.44 -7.32
N ALA A 269 21.63 -31.10 -7.58
CA ALA A 269 21.37 -31.73 -8.87
C ALA A 269 21.53 -30.73 -10.02
N ALA A 270 22.11 -31.19 -11.13
CA ALA A 270 22.36 -30.37 -12.31
C ALA A 270 21.06 -29.71 -12.81
N ARG A 271 21.11 -28.40 -13.01
CA ARG A 271 20.02 -27.60 -13.59
C ARG A 271 20.49 -26.98 -14.89
N HIS A 272 19.53 -26.65 -15.74
CA HIS A 272 19.82 -25.90 -16.95
C HIS A 272 20.44 -24.54 -16.59
N VAL A 273 21.62 -24.26 -17.14
CA VAL A 273 22.36 -23.02 -16.89
C VAL A 273 21.61 -21.87 -17.54
N HIS A 274 21.24 -20.89 -16.75
CA HIS A 274 20.71 -19.62 -17.23
C HIS A 274 21.30 -18.40 -16.49
N ALA A 275 22.16 -18.66 -15.49
CA ALA A 275 22.98 -17.68 -14.82
C ALA A 275 23.92 -16.98 -15.81
N LYS A 276 24.15 -15.70 -15.54
CA LYS A 276 24.95 -14.80 -16.37
C LYS A 276 25.99 -14.17 -15.46
N CYS A 277 27.23 -14.58 -15.63
CA CYS A 277 28.33 -14.24 -14.75
C CYS A 277 29.60 -14.02 -15.55
N PHE A 278 30.28 -12.91 -15.25
CA PHE A 278 31.65 -12.63 -15.68
C PHE A 278 32.48 -12.39 -14.44
N GLU A 279 33.40 -13.30 -14.15
CA GLU A 279 34.31 -13.22 -13.02
C GLU A 279 35.72 -12.96 -13.52
N LEU A 280 36.30 -11.83 -13.10
CA LEU A 280 37.64 -11.40 -13.43
C LEU A 280 38.50 -11.50 -12.18
N GLU A 281 39.42 -12.44 -12.20
CA GLU A 281 40.38 -12.67 -11.13
C GLU A 281 41.63 -11.83 -11.38
N GLY A 282 41.94 -10.93 -10.46
CA GLY A 282 43.19 -10.18 -10.42
C GLY A 282 44.22 -10.84 -9.51
N PRO A 283 45.30 -10.12 -9.16
CA PRO A 283 46.37 -10.66 -8.33
C PRO A 283 45.95 -11.02 -6.89
N SER A 284 45.03 -10.25 -6.32
CA SER A 284 44.59 -10.34 -4.92
C SER A 284 43.08 -10.18 -4.71
N GLU A 285 42.35 -9.79 -5.75
CA GLU A 285 40.94 -9.42 -5.67
C GLU A 285 40.21 -9.91 -6.93
N TYR A 286 38.88 -9.87 -6.87
CA TYR A 286 37.98 -10.28 -7.94
C TYR A 286 37.03 -9.14 -8.29
N LEU A 287 36.75 -8.96 -9.58
CA LEU A 287 35.56 -8.25 -10.05
C LEU A 287 34.56 -9.27 -10.60
N VAL A 288 33.33 -9.24 -10.09
CA VAL A 288 32.28 -10.18 -10.46
C VAL A 288 31.06 -9.42 -10.96
N MET A 289 30.74 -9.57 -12.23
CA MET A 289 29.54 -8.99 -12.85
C MET A 289 28.44 -10.04 -12.98
N THR A 290 27.28 -9.78 -12.36
CA THR A 290 26.10 -10.68 -12.41
C THR A 290 24.82 -9.89 -12.70
N GLY A 291 23.93 -10.46 -13.50
CA GLY A 291 22.67 -9.80 -13.86
C GLY A 291 22.07 -10.34 -15.14
N SER A 292 21.57 -9.46 -16.01
CA SER A 292 20.87 -9.84 -17.23
C SER A 292 21.74 -9.95 -18.49
N VAL A 293 23.00 -9.50 -18.41
CA VAL A 293 23.95 -9.43 -19.54
C VAL A 293 24.39 -10.82 -20.00
N ASN A 294 24.07 -11.21 -21.24
CA ASN A 294 24.54 -12.44 -21.86
C ASN A 294 25.93 -12.29 -22.48
N ALA A 295 26.60 -13.42 -22.77
CA ALA A 295 27.86 -13.46 -23.51
C ALA A 295 27.68 -13.33 -25.04
N THR A 296 26.68 -12.55 -25.46
CA THR A 296 26.41 -12.21 -26.86
C THR A 296 26.90 -10.80 -27.17
N TRP A 297 27.23 -10.53 -28.44
CA TRP A 297 27.68 -9.21 -28.87
C TRP A 297 26.63 -8.13 -28.55
N GLN A 298 25.35 -8.42 -28.81
CA GLN A 298 24.22 -7.50 -28.63
C GLN A 298 23.98 -7.12 -27.16
N SER A 299 24.32 -8.01 -26.23
CA SER A 299 24.08 -7.83 -24.79
C SER A 299 25.30 -7.25 -24.07
N LEU A 300 26.51 -7.68 -24.44
CA LEU A 300 27.76 -7.30 -23.78
C LEU A 300 28.47 -6.10 -24.44
N CYS A 301 28.56 -6.10 -25.77
CA CYS A 301 29.45 -5.22 -26.55
C CYS A 301 28.72 -4.07 -27.27
N ASP A 302 27.41 -3.94 -27.06
CA ASP A 302 26.52 -3.01 -27.78
C ASP A 302 25.46 -2.46 -26.80
N THR A 303 24.64 -1.53 -27.28
CA THR A 303 23.51 -0.90 -26.55
C THR A 303 22.16 -1.24 -27.19
N ARG A 304 22.13 -2.15 -28.18
CA ARG A 304 20.87 -2.62 -28.79
C ARG A 304 19.93 -3.25 -27.76
N ASN A 305 20.43 -4.08 -26.86
CA ASN A 305 19.64 -4.54 -25.71
C ASN A 305 19.76 -3.55 -24.56
N VAL A 306 18.68 -3.38 -23.79
CA VAL A 306 18.74 -2.78 -22.47
C VAL A 306 18.96 -3.90 -21.46
N GLU A 307 20.10 -3.88 -20.79
CA GLU A 307 20.56 -4.85 -19.81
C GLU A 307 20.95 -4.12 -18.53
N VAL A 308 21.00 -4.86 -17.42
CA VAL A 308 21.55 -4.39 -16.15
C VAL A 308 22.34 -5.49 -15.45
N ALA A 309 23.41 -5.13 -14.77
CA ALA A 309 24.15 -6.02 -13.88
C ALA A 309 24.71 -5.26 -12.68
N LEU A 310 24.95 -6.00 -11.59
CA LEU A 310 25.78 -5.54 -10.49
C LEU A 310 27.20 -6.06 -10.68
N VAL A 311 28.18 -5.19 -10.45
CA VAL A 311 29.60 -5.56 -10.36
C VAL A 311 30.02 -5.48 -8.90
N ARG A 312 30.63 -6.54 -8.38
CA ARG A 312 31.17 -6.62 -7.02
C ARG A 312 32.68 -6.72 -7.03
N LYS A 313 33.33 -5.97 -6.16
CA LYS A 313 34.74 -6.16 -5.82
C LYS A 313 34.85 -7.01 -4.56
N LEU A 314 35.52 -8.15 -4.66
CA LEU A 314 35.56 -9.19 -3.62
C LEU A 314 37.00 -9.65 -3.39
N ALA A 315 37.33 -10.01 -2.14
CA ALA A 315 38.63 -10.60 -1.81
C ALA A 315 38.76 -12.06 -2.30
N THR A 316 37.63 -12.77 -2.41
CA THR A 316 37.56 -14.16 -2.86
C THR A 316 36.41 -14.34 -3.84
N SER A 317 36.54 -15.30 -4.75
CA SER A 317 35.43 -15.70 -5.62
C SER A 317 34.21 -16.15 -4.79
N PRO A 318 32.99 -15.73 -5.14
CA PRO A 318 31.75 -16.24 -4.54
C PRO A 318 31.31 -17.58 -5.16
N PHE A 319 32.04 -18.10 -6.16
CA PHE A 319 31.69 -19.29 -6.91
C PHE A 319 32.75 -20.39 -6.75
N ALA A 320 32.29 -21.63 -6.82
CA ALA A 320 33.17 -22.79 -6.94
C ALA A 320 33.04 -23.34 -8.37
N TRP A 321 34.18 -23.59 -9.01
CA TRP A 321 34.26 -24.05 -10.41
C TRP A 321 34.95 -25.40 -10.47
N ILE A 322 34.33 -26.36 -11.16
CA ILE A 322 34.88 -27.69 -11.40
C ILE A 322 35.32 -27.75 -12.87
N ALA A 323 36.51 -28.29 -13.13
CA ALA A 323 36.97 -28.53 -14.51
C ALA A 323 36.02 -29.52 -15.21
N GLY A 324 35.64 -29.21 -16.44
CA GLY A 324 34.80 -30.09 -17.26
C GLY A 324 35.28 -30.09 -18.69
N GLU A 325 34.86 -31.10 -19.46
CA GLU A 325 35.14 -31.19 -20.89
C GLU A 325 33.82 -31.21 -21.66
N PRO A 326 33.70 -30.49 -22.79
CA PRO A 326 32.50 -30.50 -23.59
C PRO A 326 32.34 -31.86 -24.28
N ALA A 327 31.17 -32.48 -24.10
CA ALA A 327 30.78 -33.65 -24.87
C ALA A 327 30.35 -33.27 -26.29
N GLU A 328 29.87 -32.03 -26.47
CA GLU A 328 29.38 -31.50 -27.75
C GLU A 328 29.45 -29.96 -27.76
N PHE A 329 29.53 -29.39 -28.97
CA PHE A 329 29.48 -27.95 -29.22
C PHE A 329 28.12 -27.61 -29.83
N VAL A 330 27.32 -26.84 -29.10
CA VAL A 330 25.96 -26.47 -29.50
C VAL A 330 25.83 -24.96 -29.47
N PRO A 331 25.65 -24.28 -30.62
CA PRO A 331 25.48 -22.84 -30.64
C PRO A 331 24.17 -22.44 -29.94
N CYS A 332 24.29 -21.90 -28.73
CA CYS A 332 23.15 -21.42 -27.97
C CYS A 332 22.88 -19.95 -28.32
N GLU A 333 22.26 -19.72 -29.47
CA GLU A 333 21.68 -18.41 -29.79
C GLU A 333 20.21 -18.34 -29.40
N TYR A 334 19.76 -17.14 -29.06
CA TYR A 334 18.35 -16.87 -28.91
C TYR A 334 17.72 -16.70 -30.30
N GLU A 335 16.91 -17.67 -30.72
CA GLU A 335 16.14 -17.56 -31.95
C GLU A 335 14.96 -16.61 -31.75
N VAL A 336 14.97 -15.50 -32.50
CA VAL A 336 13.84 -14.58 -32.51
C VAL A 336 12.78 -15.16 -33.43
N ASP A 337 11.63 -15.50 -32.86
CA ASP A 337 10.44 -15.82 -33.66
C ASP A 337 10.13 -14.62 -34.58
N PRO A 338 10.14 -14.80 -35.93
CA PRO A 338 9.89 -13.71 -36.88
C PRO A 338 8.56 -13.00 -36.62
N SER A 339 7.55 -13.73 -36.13
CA SER A 339 6.25 -13.16 -35.76
C SER A 339 6.34 -12.29 -34.50
N SER A 340 7.22 -12.63 -33.57
CA SER A 340 7.50 -11.88 -32.34
C SER A 340 8.33 -10.61 -32.61
N ALA A 341 9.14 -10.60 -33.67
CA ALA A 341 9.90 -9.41 -34.08
C ALA A 341 9.01 -8.27 -34.61
N LEU A 342 7.85 -8.62 -35.19
CA LEU A 342 6.83 -7.71 -35.71
C LEU A 342 5.66 -7.49 -34.74
N ALA A 343 5.69 -8.10 -33.55
CA ALA A 343 4.56 -8.05 -32.62
C ALA A 343 4.42 -6.66 -32.00
N SER A 344 3.29 -6.02 -32.26
CA SER A 344 2.90 -4.79 -31.59
C SER A 344 2.33 -5.08 -30.20
N SER A 345 2.75 -4.28 -29.24
CA SER A 345 2.21 -4.27 -27.88
C SER A 345 1.28 -3.09 -27.70
N LEU A 346 0.33 -3.23 -26.79
CA LEU A 346 -0.61 -2.19 -26.44
C LEU A 346 -0.42 -1.84 -24.97
N GLN A 347 -0.07 -0.59 -24.67
CA GLN A 347 -0.15 -0.02 -23.34
C GLN A 347 -1.46 0.75 -23.22
N VAL A 348 -2.23 0.52 -22.16
CA VAL A 348 -3.50 1.21 -21.94
C VAL A 348 -3.68 1.52 -20.47
N SER A 349 -4.12 2.74 -20.18
CA SER A 349 -4.56 3.16 -18.86
C SER A 349 -5.98 3.74 -18.95
N LEU A 350 -6.79 3.49 -17.92
CA LEU A 350 -8.08 4.13 -17.72
C LEU A 350 -7.96 5.11 -16.56
N ARG A 351 -8.35 6.36 -16.81
CA ARG A 351 -8.43 7.43 -15.82
C ARG A 351 -9.80 8.07 -15.90
N ASP A 352 -10.51 8.04 -14.78
CA ASP A 352 -11.90 8.47 -14.74
C ASP A 352 -12.69 7.72 -15.84
N ASP A 353 -13.15 8.43 -16.86
CA ASP A 353 -13.84 7.89 -18.03
C ASP A 353 -13.03 8.07 -19.33
N MET A 354 -11.71 8.28 -19.24
CA MET A 354 -10.81 8.45 -20.37
C MET A 354 -9.85 7.26 -20.48
N LEU A 355 -9.89 6.61 -21.64
CA LEU A 355 -9.01 5.51 -21.97
C LEU A 355 -7.89 6.02 -22.86
N ASP A 356 -6.70 6.09 -22.28
CA ASP A 356 -5.48 6.53 -22.94
C ASP A 356 -4.62 5.31 -23.28
N GLY A 357 -4.10 5.23 -24.49
CA GLY A 357 -3.23 4.13 -24.86
C GLY A 357 -2.23 4.47 -25.95
N ALA A 358 -1.27 3.57 -26.09
CA ALA A 358 -0.22 3.64 -27.09
C ALA A 358 0.04 2.25 -27.69
N LEU A 359 0.05 2.20 -29.02
CA LEU A 359 0.46 1.04 -29.80
C LEU A 359 1.96 1.16 -30.13
N SER A 360 2.76 0.21 -29.68
CA SER A 360 4.21 0.24 -29.89
C SER A 360 4.74 -1.10 -30.43
N PRO A 361 5.47 -1.11 -31.56
CA PRO A 361 5.74 0.02 -32.44
C PRO A 361 4.52 0.42 -33.30
N ASN A 362 4.44 1.69 -33.66
CA ASN A 362 3.55 2.22 -34.70
C ASN A 362 4.33 3.18 -35.62
N ALA A 363 3.89 3.30 -36.87
CA ALA A 363 4.55 4.14 -37.89
C ALA A 363 3.59 5.01 -38.71
N ASP A 364 2.28 4.76 -38.65
CA ASP A 364 1.30 5.44 -39.49
C ASP A 364 0.10 5.84 -38.65
N VAL A 365 -0.57 6.92 -39.05
CA VAL A 365 -1.92 7.26 -38.56
C VAL A 365 -2.86 6.13 -38.97
N ARG A 366 -3.65 5.62 -38.03
CA ARG A 366 -4.52 4.45 -38.26
C ARG A 366 -5.86 4.66 -37.59
N VAL A 367 -6.90 4.09 -38.17
CA VAL A 367 -8.18 3.92 -37.51
C VAL A 367 -8.27 2.47 -37.05
N ALA A 368 -8.58 2.27 -35.77
CA ALA A 368 -8.64 0.96 -35.15
C ALA A 368 -9.97 0.70 -34.46
N ARG A 369 -10.30 -0.58 -34.35
CA ARG A 369 -11.33 -1.08 -33.45
C ARG A 369 -10.67 -1.50 -32.14
N LEU A 370 -11.20 -1.02 -31.02
CA LEU A 370 -10.82 -1.47 -29.69
C LEU A 370 -11.89 -2.38 -29.10
N GLU A 371 -11.46 -3.51 -28.53
CA GLU A 371 -12.33 -4.39 -27.77
C GLU A 371 -11.82 -4.55 -26.34
N VAL A 372 -12.68 -4.33 -25.35
CA VAL A 372 -12.38 -4.55 -23.94
C VAL A 372 -12.93 -5.91 -23.53
N TRP A 373 -12.09 -6.74 -22.91
CA TRP A 373 -12.38 -8.12 -22.54
C TRP A 373 -12.15 -8.37 -21.05
N SER A 374 -13.09 -9.08 -20.44
CA SER A 374 -12.95 -9.71 -19.12
C SER A 374 -12.98 -11.23 -19.31
N LYS A 375 -11.84 -11.90 -19.11
CA LYS A 375 -11.65 -13.33 -19.46
C LYS A 375 -12.02 -13.61 -20.93
N SER A 376 -13.18 -14.21 -21.16
CA SER A 376 -13.73 -14.55 -22.47
C SER A 376 -14.96 -13.73 -22.82
N LYS A 377 -15.44 -12.88 -21.91
CA LYS A 377 -16.57 -11.97 -22.14
C LYS A 377 -16.05 -10.66 -22.72
N LYS A 378 -16.65 -10.23 -23.82
CA LYS A 378 -16.41 -8.90 -24.39
C LYS A 378 -17.31 -7.92 -23.66
N GLU A 379 -16.71 -6.93 -23.00
CA GLU A 379 -17.42 -5.93 -22.20
C GLU A 379 -17.80 -4.71 -23.05
N LEU A 380 -16.90 -4.27 -23.93
CA LEU A 380 -17.08 -3.07 -24.76
C LEU A 380 -16.41 -3.25 -26.12
N THR A 381 -16.97 -2.64 -27.16
CA THR A 381 -16.34 -2.45 -28.47
C THR A 381 -16.45 -0.99 -28.85
N LEU A 382 -15.33 -0.39 -29.26
CA LEU A 382 -15.23 0.97 -29.76
C LEU A 382 -14.74 0.89 -31.20
N GLU A 383 -15.53 1.41 -32.12
CA GLU A 383 -15.19 1.50 -33.54
C GLU A 383 -14.61 2.87 -33.84
N GLY A 384 -13.77 2.98 -34.87
CA GLY A 384 -13.32 4.28 -35.37
C GLY A 384 -12.33 5.02 -34.46
N VAL A 385 -11.54 4.33 -33.63
CA VAL A 385 -10.56 4.97 -32.76
C VAL A 385 -9.34 5.40 -33.57
N GLU A 386 -9.09 6.70 -33.61
CA GLU A 386 -7.97 7.29 -34.34
C GLU A 386 -6.67 7.20 -33.51
N LEU A 387 -5.62 6.64 -34.11
CA LEU A 387 -4.27 6.59 -33.58
C LEU A 387 -3.40 7.58 -34.35
N ASP A 388 -2.61 8.39 -33.64
CA ASP A 388 -1.61 9.28 -34.25
C ASP A 388 -0.43 8.51 -34.86
N ALA A 389 0.51 9.22 -35.48
CA ALA A 389 1.69 8.60 -36.10
C ALA A 389 2.58 7.87 -35.07
N GLU A 390 2.56 8.30 -33.80
CA GLU A 390 3.24 7.66 -32.68
C GLU A 390 2.44 6.48 -32.08
N GLY A 391 1.22 6.23 -32.57
CA GLY A 391 0.35 5.14 -32.13
C GLY A 391 -0.47 5.45 -30.88
N ARG A 392 -0.52 6.71 -30.45
CA ARG A 392 -1.28 7.16 -29.28
C ARG A 392 -2.72 7.44 -29.64
N PHE A 393 -3.60 7.19 -28.67
CA PHE A 393 -5.01 7.51 -28.76
C PHE A 393 -5.57 7.84 -27.38
N SER A 394 -6.66 8.60 -27.36
CA SER A 394 -7.42 8.92 -26.16
C SER A 394 -8.91 8.91 -26.52
N VAL A 395 -9.71 8.14 -25.79
CA VAL A 395 -11.13 7.97 -26.08
C VAL A 395 -11.95 7.94 -24.79
N ALA A 396 -13.06 8.67 -24.78
CA ALA A 396 -14.01 8.65 -23.67
C ALA A 396 -14.79 7.33 -23.65
N VAL A 397 -14.91 6.72 -22.48
CA VAL A 397 -15.54 5.41 -22.28
C VAL A 397 -16.30 5.38 -20.97
N THR A 398 -17.47 4.73 -20.97
CA THR A 398 -18.16 4.37 -19.72
C THR A 398 -17.96 2.88 -19.49
N LEU A 399 -17.04 2.54 -18.60
CA LEU A 399 -16.70 1.15 -18.27
C LEU A 399 -17.03 0.86 -16.81
N ASN A 400 -17.82 -0.19 -16.57
CA ASN A 400 -17.97 -0.69 -15.22
C ASN A 400 -16.69 -1.46 -14.84
N CYS A 401 -15.80 -0.80 -14.10
CA CYS A 401 -14.55 -1.38 -13.61
C CYS A 401 -14.72 -2.23 -12.35
N ALA A 402 -15.91 -2.29 -11.75
CA ALA A 402 -16.24 -3.17 -10.62
C ALA A 402 -16.40 -4.63 -11.08
N THR A 403 -15.50 -5.11 -11.94
CA THR A 403 -15.41 -6.51 -12.31
C THR A 403 -14.51 -7.24 -11.33
N ASP A 404 -14.84 -8.49 -11.00
CA ASP A 404 -14.01 -9.34 -10.14
C ASP A 404 -12.65 -9.73 -10.77
N ARG A 405 -12.30 -9.19 -11.95
CA ARG A 405 -11.23 -9.69 -12.82
C ARG A 405 -10.45 -8.57 -13.51
N ALA A 406 -9.28 -8.92 -14.02
CA ALA A 406 -8.46 -8.03 -14.81
C ALA A 406 -9.06 -7.80 -16.20
N LEU A 407 -8.93 -6.57 -16.70
CA LEU A 407 -9.43 -6.17 -18.02
C LEU A 407 -8.30 -6.14 -19.04
N ARG A 408 -8.62 -6.53 -20.27
CA ARG A 408 -7.67 -6.58 -21.36
C ARG A 408 -8.22 -5.92 -22.60
N LEU A 409 -7.41 -5.14 -23.29
CA LEU A 409 -7.75 -4.57 -24.58
C LEU A 409 -7.15 -5.36 -25.72
N LYS A 410 -7.94 -5.49 -26.78
CA LYS A 410 -7.49 -5.90 -28.11
C LYS A 410 -7.67 -4.73 -29.07
N LEU A 411 -6.59 -4.32 -29.71
CA LEU A 411 -6.61 -3.37 -30.79
C LEU A 411 -6.53 -4.12 -32.12
N ILE A 412 -7.45 -3.79 -33.03
CA ILE A 412 -7.55 -4.41 -34.36
C ILE A 412 -7.58 -3.28 -35.40
N ALA A 413 -6.57 -3.23 -36.24
CA ALA A 413 -6.49 -2.40 -37.45
C ALA A 413 -6.11 -3.29 -38.64
N ASP A 414 -6.23 -2.79 -39.89
CA ASP A 414 -6.16 -3.57 -41.13
C ASP A 414 -5.09 -4.67 -41.15
N ASN A 415 -3.87 -4.37 -40.69
CA ASN A 415 -2.75 -5.32 -40.63
C ASN A 415 -2.09 -5.42 -39.23
N VAL A 416 -2.71 -4.87 -38.19
CA VAL A 416 -2.13 -4.85 -36.84
C VAL A 416 -3.13 -5.40 -35.83
N ARG A 417 -2.65 -6.35 -35.01
CA ARG A 417 -3.36 -6.86 -33.85
C ARG A 417 -2.45 -6.75 -32.65
N ALA A 418 -2.89 -6.01 -31.64
CA ALA A 418 -2.15 -5.83 -30.40
C ALA A 418 -3.06 -6.13 -29.22
N VAL A 419 -2.45 -6.67 -28.15
CA VAL A 419 -3.15 -7.01 -26.92
C VAL A 419 -2.38 -6.40 -25.75
N GLY A 420 -3.12 -5.81 -24.82
CA GLY A 420 -2.58 -5.14 -23.64
C GLY A 420 -3.50 -5.29 -22.44
N TRP A 421 -2.93 -5.32 -21.24
CA TRP A 421 -3.72 -5.24 -20.01
C TRP A 421 -4.12 -3.79 -19.75
N LEU A 422 -5.36 -3.58 -19.30
CA LEU A 422 -5.86 -2.26 -18.96
C LEU A 422 -5.42 -1.90 -17.54
N ASN A 423 -4.57 -0.90 -17.40
CA ASN A 423 -4.22 -0.34 -16.10
C ASN A 423 -5.32 0.62 -15.64
N VAL A 424 -6.12 0.23 -14.65
CA VAL A 424 -7.16 1.10 -14.08
C VAL A 424 -6.50 1.95 -13.00
N GLU A 425 -6.16 3.20 -13.33
CA GLU A 425 -5.28 4.03 -12.49
C GLU A 425 -5.95 4.37 -11.15
N SER A 426 -7.27 4.61 -11.14
CA SER A 426 -8.05 4.81 -9.92
C SER A 426 -8.01 3.61 -8.98
N GLU A 427 -7.95 2.40 -9.54
CA GLU A 427 -7.69 1.21 -8.75
C GLU A 427 -6.23 1.22 -8.31
N LEU A 428 -5.25 1.30 -9.22
CA LEU A 428 -3.82 1.14 -8.90
C LEU A 428 -3.29 2.05 -7.79
N VAL A 429 -3.86 3.26 -7.61
CA VAL A 429 -3.48 4.20 -6.53
C VAL A 429 -3.93 3.74 -5.13
N ILE A 430 -4.99 2.92 -5.03
CA ILE A 430 -5.49 2.46 -3.73
C ILE A 430 -4.66 1.23 -3.28
N PRO A 431 -4.08 1.27 -2.06
CA PRO A 431 -3.43 0.12 -1.45
C PRO A 431 -4.24 -1.17 -1.60
N PRO A 432 -3.66 -2.30 -2.01
CA PRO A 432 -4.40 -3.55 -2.21
C PRO A 432 -5.18 -4.01 -0.98
N GLY A 433 -4.66 -3.72 0.22
CA GLY A 433 -5.36 -3.94 1.49
C GLY A 433 -6.63 -3.07 1.59
N ASP A 434 -6.52 -1.80 1.25
CA ASP A 434 -7.61 -0.83 1.35
C ASP A 434 -8.66 -1.01 0.24
N LYS A 435 -8.30 -1.60 -0.91
CA LYS A 435 -9.27 -2.06 -1.92
C LYS A 435 -10.17 -3.16 -1.39
N VAL A 436 -9.58 -4.18 -0.76
CA VAL A 436 -10.34 -5.28 -0.17
C VAL A 436 -11.24 -4.73 0.93
N LEU A 437 -10.73 -3.81 1.76
CA LEU A 437 -11.51 -3.18 2.81
C LEU A 437 -12.57 -2.23 2.27
N GLY A 438 -12.32 -1.53 1.17
CA GLY A 438 -13.28 -0.69 0.46
C GLY A 438 -14.42 -1.51 -0.17
N ARG A 439 -14.11 -2.65 -0.78
CA ARG A 439 -15.14 -3.60 -1.27
C ARG A 439 -15.92 -4.23 -0.14
N ILE A 440 -15.26 -4.58 0.97
CA ILE A 440 -15.94 -5.11 2.16
C ILE A 440 -16.82 -4.01 2.77
N ALA A 441 -16.34 -2.78 2.86
CA ALA A 441 -17.10 -1.62 3.28
C ALA A 441 -18.34 -1.41 2.38
N ALA A 442 -18.20 -1.49 1.06
CA ALA A 442 -19.33 -1.42 0.14
C ALA A 442 -20.33 -2.57 0.35
N LYS A 443 -19.86 -3.79 0.61
CA LYS A 443 -20.72 -4.93 0.98
C LYS A 443 -21.40 -4.76 2.33
N VAL A 444 -20.71 -4.14 3.28
CA VAL A 444 -21.24 -3.82 4.62
C VAL A 444 -22.37 -2.82 4.48
N VAL A 445 -22.15 -1.73 3.73
CA VAL A 445 -23.19 -0.75 3.38
C VAL A 445 -24.35 -1.45 2.68
N ALA A 446 -24.08 -2.24 1.63
CA ALA A 446 -25.13 -2.97 0.91
C ALA A 446 -25.77 -4.13 1.69
N GLY A 447 -25.47 -4.35 2.98
CA GLY A 447 -26.04 -5.43 3.80
C GLY A 447 -25.67 -6.86 3.36
N THR A 448 -24.67 -7.03 2.49
CA THR A 448 -24.25 -8.32 1.90
C THR A 448 -22.93 -8.86 2.45
N ALA A 449 -22.33 -8.19 3.44
CA ALA A 449 -21.06 -8.61 4.02
C ALA A 449 -21.14 -9.94 4.76
N THR A 450 -20.23 -10.87 4.44
CA THR A 450 -20.19 -12.18 5.11
C THR A 450 -19.31 -12.13 6.38
N PRO A 451 -19.47 -13.07 7.33
CA PRO A 451 -18.54 -13.20 8.46
C PRO A 451 -17.08 -13.41 8.05
N ALA A 452 -16.83 -13.91 6.84
CA ALA A 452 -15.48 -14.03 6.28
C ALA A 452 -14.90 -12.67 5.84
N ASP A 453 -15.76 -11.77 5.38
CA ASP A 453 -15.37 -10.41 5.00
C ASP A 453 -14.99 -9.59 6.25
N LEU A 454 -15.80 -9.63 7.31
CA LEU A 454 -15.51 -8.94 8.58
C LEU A 454 -14.21 -9.46 9.25
N ARG A 455 -13.90 -10.75 9.09
CA ARG A 455 -12.62 -11.32 9.57
C ARG A 455 -11.40 -10.68 8.88
N LYS A 456 -11.48 -10.38 7.57
CA LYS A 456 -10.39 -9.72 6.84
C LYS A 456 -10.14 -8.31 7.36
N VAL A 457 -11.21 -7.59 7.70
CA VAL A 457 -11.12 -6.25 8.33
C VAL A 457 -10.42 -6.36 9.68
N TYR A 458 -10.86 -7.29 10.53
CA TYR A 458 -10.26 -7.51 11.84
C TYR A 458 -8.79 -7.94 11.77
N GLU A 459 -8.41 -8.79 10.80
CA GLU A 459 -7.00 -9.15 10.58
C GLU A 459 -6.14 -7.96 10.18
N ARG A 460 -6.66 -7.03 9.37
CA ARG A 460 -5.96 -5.77 9.05
C ARG A 460 -5.75 -4.94 10.33
N PHE A 461 -6.79 -4.80 11.15
CA PHE A 461 -6.71 -4.04 12.41
C PHE A 461 -5.60 -4.57 13.31
N ARG A 462 -5.53 -5.90 13.46
CA ARG A 462 -4.46 -6.54 14.23
C ARG A 462 -3.07 -6.29 13.66
N ARG A 463 -2.92 -6.15 12.35
CA ARG A 463 -1.62 -5.82 11.73
C ARG A 463 -1.22 -4.38 12.00
N ILE A 464 -2.14 -3.42 11.85
CA ILE A 464 -1.89 -2.00 12.18
C ILE A 464 -1.43 -1.89 13.64
N LEU A 465 -2.17 -2.51 14.56
CA LEU A 465 -1.84 -2.52 15.98
C LEU A 465 -0.52 -3.22 16.29
N ARG A 466 -0.18 -4.30 15.56
CA ARG A 466 1.09 -5.00 15.75
C ARG A 466 2.27 -4.17 15.26
N ARG A 467 2.15 -3.53 14.08
CA ARG A 467 3.18 -2.64 13.53
C ARG A 467 3.46 -1.47 14.46
N GLU A 468 2.43 -0.82 14.97
CA GLU A 468 2.62 0.30 15.91
C GLU A 468 3.28 -0.16 17.21
N LYS A 469 2.94 -1.37 17.69
CA LYS A 469 3.62 -1.96 18.84
C LYS A 469 5.09 -2.29 18.57
N GLU A 470 5.39 -2.85 17.39
CA GLU A 470 6.76 -3.13 16.95
C GLU A 470 7.56 -1.82 16.79
N ARG A 471 6.96 -0.77 16.23
CA ARG A 471 7.53 0.57 16.09
C ARG A 471 7.83 1.23 17.43
N ALA A 472 6.88 1.20 18.37
CA ALA A 472 7.07 1.72 19.73
C ALA A 472 8.17 0.94 20.48
N GLN A 473 8.28 -0.37 20.25
CA GLN A 473 9.35 -1.20 20.83
C GLN A 473 10.71 -0.87 20.23
N SER A 474 10.81 -0.71 18.90
CA SER A 474 12.04 -0.31 18.21
C SER A 474 12.49 1.11 18.59
N ALA A 475 11.57 2.07 18.66
CA ALA A 475 11.86 3.44 19.11
C ALA A 475 12.37 3.49 20.56
N ALA A 476 11.83 2.65 21.44
CA ALA A 476 12.31 2.50 22.82
C ALA A 476 13.69 1.80 22.90
N GLN A 477 14.06 1.00 21.90
CA GLN A 477 15.33 0.28 21.83
C GLN A 477 16.45 1.17 21.26
N VAL A 478 16.14 2.05 20.30
CA VAL A 478 17.04 3.07 19.75
C VAL A 478 17.49 4.06 20.82
N TYR A 479 16.61 4.42 21.78
CA TYR A 479 16.99 5.28 22.92
C TYR A 479 17.87 4.59 23.98
N ARG A 480 18.06 3.26 23.91
CA ARG A 480 18.79 2.49 24.95
C ARG A 480 20.09 1.83 24.49
N THR A 481 20.48 1.91 23.22
CA THR A 481 21.65 1.16 22.73
C THR A 481 22.61 1.97 21.85
N THR A 482 23.30 2.94 22.46
CA THR A 482 24.72 3.18 22.14
C THR A 482 25.56 2.12 22.83
N SER A 483 25.58 0.89 22.29
CA SER A 483 26.59 -0.11 22.65
C SER A 483 26.61 -1.24 21.62
N THR A 484 27.76 -1.37 20.98
CA THR A 484 28.13 -2.37 19.98
C THR A 484 28.16 -3.80 20.55
N ARG A 485 27.47 -4.75 19.90
CA ARG A 485 27.95 -6.14 19.73
C ARG A 485 27.16 -6.92 18.66
N PRO A 486 27.78 -7.94 18.02
CA PRO A 486 27.34 -8.52 16.76
C PRO A 486 26.32 -9.65 16.91
N LEU A 487 25.49 -9.82 15.87
CA LEU A 487 24.44 -10.85 15.77
C LEU A 487 25.04 -12.20 15.36
N THR A 488 24.85 -13.21 16.21
CA THR A 488 24.97 -14.64 15.86
C THR A 488 23.61 -15.19 15.44
N ALA A 489 23.58 -15.97 14.37
CA ALA A 489 22.38 -16.61 13.84
C ALA A 489 21.92 -17.78 14.74
N PRO A 490 20.60 -17.94 14.98
CA PRO A 490 20.08 -19.09 15.72
C PRO A 490 19.87 -20.30 14.80
N THR A 491 20.35 -21.46 15.27
CA THR A 491 20.05 -22.80 14.75
C THR A 491 18.77 -23.35 15.38
N SER A 492 17.93 -24.04 14.59
CA SER A 492 16.87 -24.96 15.08
C SER A 492 16.27 -25.84 13.95
N PRO A 493 15.61 -26.96 14.29
CA PRO A 493 15.69 -28.24 13.58
C PRO A 493 14.61 -28.46 12.50
N GLY A 494 14.92 -29.35 11.55
CA GLY A 494 14.29 -29.41 10.23
C GLY A 494 13.04 -30.29 10.07
N PRO A 495 12.36 -30.15 8.91
CA PRO A 495 11.44 -31.15 8.37
C PRO A 495 12.00 -31.85 7.11
N ARG A 496 11.39 -33.00 6.78
CA ARG A 496 11.85 -34.09 5.88
C ARG A 496 12.48 -33.67 4.54
N SER A 497 13.52 -34.43 4.14
CA SER A 497 14.29 -34.21 2.92
C SER A 497 13.61 -34.71 1.64
N TYR A 498 14.02 -34.08 0.55
CA TYR A 498 13.61 -34.27 -0.85
C TYR A 498 13.93 -35.67 -1.42
N ASP A 499 14.71 -36.49 -0.70
CA ASP A 499 15.30 -37.75 -1.19
C ASP A 499 14.30 -38.93 -1.30
N ARG A 500 13.00 -38.68 -1.15
CA ARG A 500 11.93 -39.69 -1.27
C ARG A 500 10.98 -39.46 -2.45
N TRP A 501 11.31 -38.57 -3.38
CA TRP A 501 10.57 -38.42 -4.64
C TRP A 501 11.12 -39.42 -5.67
N SER A 502 10.26 -40.26 -6.27
CA SER A 502 10.68 -41.25 -7.26
C SER A 502 10.45 -40.76 -8.70
N HIS A 503 11.20 -41.35 -9.63
CA HIS A 503 11.29 -40.95 -11.05
C HIS A 503 10.01 -41.17 -11.89
N GLY A 504 8.89 -41.58 -11.29
CA GLY A 504 7.62 -41.84 -11.98
C GLY A 504 6.70 -40.62 -12.17
N ASP A 505 6.94 -39.52 -11.46
CA ASP A 505 6.00 -38.39 -11.38
C ASP A 505 6.31 -37.25 -12.39
N ARG A 506 7.03 -37.55 -13.48
CA ARG A 506 7.53 -36.55 -14.46
C ARG A 506 6.89 -36.59 -15.85
N GLY A 507 5.98 -37.52 -16.12
CA GLY A 507 5.17 -37.51 -17.35
C GLY A 507 3.88 -36.73 -17.11
N ASP A 508 3.53 -35.83 -18.02
CA ASP A 508 2.27 -35.06 -18.05
C ASP A 508 2.18 -33.80 -17.17
N LEU A 509 2.94 -32.77 -17.56
CA LEU A 509 2.54 -31.38 -17.31
C LEU A 509 2.53 -30.57 -18.61
N GLY A 510 1.78 -31.10 -19.57
CA GLY A 510 1.03 -30.31 -20.53
C GLY A 510 -0.46 -30.56 -20.29
N GLN A 511 -1.23 -29.49 -20.09
CA GLN A 511 -2.70 -29.43 -19.95
C GLN A 511 -3.31 -29.76 -18.57
N SER A 512 -3.70 -28.71 -17.82
CA SER A 512 -5.09 -28.33 -17.50
C SER A 512 -5.12 -27.35 -16.29
N PRO A 513 -6.16 -26.49 -16.15
CA PRO A 513 -6.23 -25.47 -15.09
C PRO A 513 -6.42 -26.01 -13.66
N GLU A 514 -6.84 -27.26 -13.48
CA GLU A 514 -7.21 -27.83 -12.16
C GLU A 514 -6.00 -28.29 -11.34
N THR A 515 -4.91 -28.71 -12.00
CA THR A 515 -3.67 -29.13 -11.33
C THR A 515 -2.89 -27.94 -10.74
N ALA A 516 -3.03 -26.74 -11.32
CA ALA A 516 -2.49 -25.51 -10.77
C ALA A 516 -3.15 -25.15 -9.42
N GLN A 517 -4.45 -25.45 -9.26
CA GLN A 517 -5.18 -25.26 -8.01
C GLN A 517 -4.71 -26.22 -6.91
N GLN A 518 -4.37 -27.47 -7.27
CA GLN A 518 -3.84 -28.46 -6.34
C GLN A 518 -2.38 -28.17 -5.94
N ALA A 519 -1.55 -27.71 -6.89
CA ALA A 519 -0.21 -27.21 -6.60
C ALA A 519 -0.23 -25.93 -5.74
N LEU A 520 -1.20 -25.02 -5.98
CA LEU A 520 -1.48 -23.86 -5.12
C LEU A 520 -1.89 -24.31 -3.72
N ALA A 521 -2.80 -25.28 -3.60
CA ALA A 521 -3.28 -25.78 -2.31
C ALA A 521 -2.14 -26.40 -1.49
N ALA A 522 -1.25 -27.17 -2.13
CA ALA A 522 -0.06 -27.72 -1.48
C ALA A 522 0.94 -26.62 -1.04
N ALA A 523 1.12 -25.58 -1.85
CA ALA A 523 1.94 -24.42 -1.47
C ALA A 523 1.34 -23.62 -0.31
N PHE A 524 0.01 -23.48 -0.25
CA PHE A 524 -0.71 -22.84 0.87
C PHE A 524 -0.61 -23.64 2.17
N VAL A 525 -0.66 -24.97 2.11
CA VAL A 525 -0.46 -25.85 3.27
C VAL A 525 0.96 -25.70 3.82
N SER A 526 1.97 -25.69 2.94
CA SER A 526 3.38 -25.52 3.34
C SER A 526 3.66 -24.14 3.98
N LEU A 527 3.03 -23.07 3.48
CA LEU A 527 3.13 -21.72 4.07
C LEU A 527 2.46 -21.63 5.46
N ARG A 528 1.47 -22.48 5.73
CA ARG A 528 0.79 -22.57 7.04
C ARG A 528 1.59 -23.36 8.07
N GLU A 529 2.28 -24.42 7.65
CA GLU A 529 3.10 -25.27 8.53
C GLU A 529 4.39 -24.58 9.02
N ALA A 530 4.90 -23.58 8.29
CA ALA A 530 6.08 -22.78 8.68
C ALA A 530 5.84 -21.82 9.86
N ARG A 531 4.60 -21.66 10.35
CA ARG A 531 4.25 -20.85 11.53
C ARG A 531 3.44 -21.69 12.53
N GLY A 532 4.17 -22.47 13.32
CA GLY A 532 3.76 -23.22 14.52
C GLY A 532 2.27 -23.27 14.86
N ALA A 533 1.64 -24.41 14.58
CA ALA A 533 0.47 -24.93 15.29
C ALA A 533 0.78 -26.36 15.74
N PRO A 534 0.37 -26.80 16.95
CA PRO A 534 0.69 -28.14 17.44
C PRO A 534 -0.03 -29.20 16.61
N SER A 535 0.73 -30.08 15.98
CA SER A 535 0.20 -31.24 15.26
C SER A 535 -0.44 -32.22 16.24
N ARG A 536 -1.75 -32.42 16.15
CA ARG A 536 -2.39 -33.61 16.71
C ARG A 536 -2.03 -34.80 15.83
N THR A 537 -1.10 -35.61 16.31
CA THR A 537 -0.84 -36.95 15.78
C THR A 537 -1.97 -37.88 16.18
N SER A 538 -2.62 -38.52 15.20
CA SER A 538 -3.21 -39.85 15.42
C SER A 538 -3.16 -40.63 14.12
N ALA A 539 -2.18 -41.53 14.03
CA ALA A 539 -2.21 -42.64 13.10
C ALA A 539 -2.74 -43.87 13.83
N ARG A 540 -3.83 -44.46 13.34
CA ARG A 540 -3.95 -45.92 13.16
C ARG A 540 -5.17 -46.23 12.30
N GLN A 541 -4.90 -46.94 11.21
CA GLN A 541 -5.87 -47.62 10.35
C GLN A 541 -6.44 -48.85 11.07
N SER A 542 -7.73 -49.11 10.84
CA SER A 542 -8.27 -50.34 10.21
C SER A 542 -9.49 -50.98 10.92
N SER A 543 -10.44 -51.35 10.04
CA SER A 543 -11.44 -52.43 10.10
C SER A 543 -12.67 -52.34 11.02
N ALA A 544 -13.83 -52.24 10.35
CA ALA A 544 -15.08 -53.00 10.51
C ALA A 544 -15.53 -53.46 11.91
N GLY A 545 -16.76 -53.09 12.29
CA GLY A 545 -17.48 -53.75 13.38
C GLY A 545 -18.71 -52.97 13.86
N GLN A 546 -19.81 -53.69 14.05
CA GLN A 546 -21.17 -53.21 14.31
C GLN A 546 -21.40 -52.56 15.70
N ALA A 547 -22.37 -51.65 15.72
CA ALA A 547 -23.48 -51.50 16.67
C ALA A 547 -23.28 -51.39 18.22
N LYS A 548 -24.13 -50.52 18.78
CA LYS A 548 -24.83 -50.57 20.09
C LYS A 548 -24.22 -49.89 21.34
N THR A 549 -24.95 -48.84 21.76
CA THR A 549 -25.53 -48.55 23.10
C THR A 549 -24.66 -48.33 24.34
N SER A 550 -24.99 -47.20 24.99
CA SER A 550 -25.34 -47.01 26.42
C SER A 550 -24.25 -46.82 27.50
N THR A 551 -24.38 -45.66 28.15
CA THR A 551 -24.44 -45.39 29.61
C THR A 551 -23.20 -45.55 30.52
N GLN A 552 -22.84 -44.39 31.10
CA GLN A 552 -22.67 -44.08 32.54
C GLN A 552 -21.49 -44.63 33.37
N ASN A 553 -20.99 -43.68 34.18
CA ASN A 553 -20.42 -43.77 35.54
C ASN A 553 -18.89 -43.70 35.77
N THR A 554 -18.51 -42.53 36.32
CA THR A 554 -17.50 -42.18 37.35
C THR A 554 -17.24 -43.22 38.47
N PRO A 555 -16.31 -43.01 39.44
CA PRO A 555 -15.09 -42.16 39.55
C PRO A 555 -13.87 -43.05 40.01
N THR A 556 -12.62 -42.63 40.25
CA THR A 556 -12.08 -41.83 41.38
C THR A 556 -10.54 -41.99 41.39
N ALA A 557 -9.82 -40.99 41.90
CA ALA A 557 -8.50 -41.01 42.58
C ALA A 557 -7.46 -40.01 42.01
N ALA A 558 -7.13 -39.02 42.85
CA ALA A 558 -6.03 -38.06 42.73
C ALA A 558 -4.67 -38.73 43.04
N PRO A 559 -3.48 -38.19 42.67
CA PRO A 559 -2.91 -36.91 43.17
C PRO A 559 -1.96 -36.23 42.12
N PRO A 560 -0.97 -35.37 42.45
CA PRO A 560 -0.84 -34.33 43.49
C PRO A 560 -0.72 -32.92 42.87
N ASN A 561 -0.55 -31.95 43.76
CA ASN A 561 -0.48 -30.51 43.53
C ASN A 561 0.84 -30.09 42.84
N ASP A 562 0.76 -29.55 41.63
CA ASP A 562 1.82 -28.74 41.01
C ASP A 562 1.21 -27.42 40.50
N ASN A 563 1.72 -26.31 41.02
CA ASN A 563 1.31 -24.97 40.62
C ASN A 563 1.49 -24.79 39.09
N PRO A 564 0.45 -24.41 38.33
CA PRO A 564 0.61 -24.20 36.91
C PRO A 564 1.41 -22.91 36.65
N PRO A 565 2.38 -22.92 35.71
CA PRO A 565 2.95 -21.70 35.18
C PRO A 565 1.84 -20.87 34.51
N SER A 566 1.92 -19.55 34.67
CA SER A 566 0.95 -18.60 34.13
C SER A 566 0.70 -18.87 32.65
N LYS A 567 -0.53 -19.24 32.30
CA LYS A 567 -0.96 -19.35 30.90
C LYS A 567 -0.86 -17.96 30.28
N GLY A 568 0.14 -17.75 29.42
CA GLY A 568 0.10 -16.69 28.42
C GLY A 568 -1.21 -16.79 27.62
N PRO A 569 -1.76 -15.67 27.12
CA PRO A 569 -3.09 -15.64 26.55
C PRO A 569 -3.16 -16.56 25.33
N LYS A 570 -3.88 -17.67 25.46
CA LYS A 570 -4.27 -18.53 24.35
C LYS A 570 -5.10 -17.71 23.38
N ASN A 571 -4.72 -17.68 22.09
CA ASN A 571 -5.56 -17.19 21.00
C ASN A 571 -6.92 -17.92 21.05
N LYS A 572 -7.93 -17.28 21.64
CA LYS A 572 -9.32 -17.68 21.48
C LYS A 572 -9.80 -17.12 20.15
N GLU A 573 -10.26 -17.99 19.26
CA GLU A 573 -11.04 -17.58 18.10
C GLU A 573 -12.25 -16.76 18.59
N ALA A 574 -12.46 -15.58 18.01
CA ALA A 574 -13.56 -14.70 18.38
C ALA A 574 -14.89 -15.34 18.00
N LYS A 575 -15.76 -15.60 18.98
CA LYS A 575 -17.11 -16.17 18.76
C LYS A 575 -18.03 -15.26 17.95
N ASN A 576 -17.75 -13.96 17.87
CA ASN A 576 -18.48 -12.98 17.06
C ASN A 576 -17.48 -11.98 16.43
N PRO A 577 -17.17 -12.09 15.12
CA PRO A 577 -16.17 -11.26 14.46
C PRO A 577 -16.58 -9.79 14.31
N MET A 578 -17.87 -9.50 14.21
CA MET A 578 -18.38 -8.13 14.10
C MET A 578 -18.18 -7.35 15.41
N ALA A 579 -18.53 -7.97 16.54
CA ALA A 579 -18.38 -7.35 17.85
C ALA A 579 -16.90 -7.07 18.20
N GLU A 580 -15.97 -7.97 17.83
CA GLU A 580 -14.54 -7.73 18.04
C GLU A 580 -13.97 -6.65 17.10
N MET A 581 -14.41 -6.61 15.85
CA MET A 581 -14.03 -5.56 14.91
C MET A 581 -14.46 -4.18 15.42
N LEU A 582 -15.73 -4.01 15.80
CA LEU A 582 -16.25 -2.74 16.32
C LEU A 582 -15.57 -2.33 17.62
N LYS A 583 -15.26 -3.29 18.52
CA LYS A 583 -14.48 -3.02 19.74
C LYS A 583 -13.07 -2.51 19.46
N THR A 584 -12.47 -2.94 18.35
CA THR A 584 -11.08 -2.61 17.99
C THR A 584 -10.98 -1.33 17.16
N LEU A 585 -12.07 -0.93 16.50
CA LEU A 585 -12.12 0.21 15.57
C LEU A 585 -11.58 1.53 16.15
N PRO A 586 -11.96 1.98 17.37
CA PRO A 586 -11.44 3.24 17.92
C PRO A 586 -9.92 3.24 18.11
N VAL A 587 -9.33 2.09 18.48
CA VAL A 587 -7.88 1.97 18.69
C VAL A 587 -7.13 2.06 17.38
N VAL A 588 -7.73 1.58 16.29
CA VAL A 588 -7.15 1.67 14.94
C VAL A 588 -7.24 3.10 14.41
N LEU A 589 -8.39 3.76 14.59
CA LEU A 589 -8.58 5.16 14.20
C LEU A 589 -7.61 6.12 14.91
N ALA A 590 -7.19 5.79 16.12
CA ALA A 590 -6.16 6.54 16.85
C ALA A 590 -4.76 6.45 16.19
N ILE A 591 -4.49 5.39 15.42
CA ILE A 591 -3.21 5.16 14.73
C ILE A 591 -3.29 5.70 13.30
N ASP A 592 -4.35 5.35 12.58
CA ASP A 592 -4.58 5.76 11.20
C ASP A 592 -6.08 5.88 10.93
N ALA A 593 -6.54 7.10 10.64
CA ALA A 593 -7.92 7.43 10.28
C ALA A 593 -8.06 7.88 8.81
N SER A 594 -7.02 7.70 7.99
CA SER A 594 -6.97 8.20 6.61
C SER A 594 -7.63 7.28 5.58
N GLY A 595 -7.84 6.01 5.92
CA GLY A 595 -8.37 5.00 4.99
C GLY A 595 -9.77 5.33 4.43
N LEU A 596 -9.93 5.21 3.11
CA LEU A 596 -11.18 5.49 2.37
C LEU A 596 -12.39 4.63 2.80
N TRP A 597 -12.15 3.51 3.47
CA TRP A 597 -13.16 2.57 3.97
C TRP A 597 -13.63 2.86 5.40
N MET A 598 -12.97 3.79 6.12
CA MET A 598 -13.31 4.12 7.50
C MET A 598 -14.74 4.65 7.68
N PRO A 599 -15.28 5.55 6.81
CA PRO A 599 -16.64 6.06 6.99
C PRO A 599 -17.72 4.98 7.06
N ALA A 600 -17.60 3.93 6.23
CA ALA A 600 -18.55 2.82 6.23
C ALA A 600 -18.52 1.98 7.52
N LEU A 601 -17.34 1.77 8.11
CA LEU A 601 -17.23 1.05 9.38
C LEU A 601 -17.70 1.88 10.57
N ILE A 602 -17.51 3.20 10.51
CA ILE A 602 -18.05 4.12 11.51
C ILE A 602 -19.58 4.14 11.43
N ALA A 603 -20.16 4.17 10.22
CA ALA A 603 -21.61 4.02 10.02
C ALA A 603 -22.13 2.68 10.57
N LEU A 604 -21.41 1.58 10.35
CA LEU A 604 -21.76 0.28 10.94
C LEU A 604 -21.70 0.31 12.48
N SER A 605 -20.73 1.02 13.07
CA SER A 605 -20.65 1.20 14.52
C SER A 605 -21.84 1.99 15.07
N ALA A 606 -22.29 3.01 14.36
CA ALA A 606 -23.47 3.80 14.75
C ALA A 606 -24.75 2.95 14.66
N GLY A 607 -24.92 2.21 13.56
CA GLY A 607 -26.07 1.32 13.39
C GLY A 607 -26.14 0.21 14.43
N ASP A 608 -25.02 -0.44 14.76
CA ASP A 608 -24.96 -1.45 15.84
C ASP A 608 -25.32 -0.86 17.20
N LEU A 609 -24.94 0.40 17.47
CA LEU A 609 -25.32 1.10 18.69
C LEU A 609 -26.84 1.37 18.74
N LEU A 610 -27.40 1.94 17.67
CA LEU A 610 -28.83 2.24 17.58
C LEU A 610 -29.66 0.96 17.67
N ALA A 611 -29.24 -0.13 17.03
CA ALA A 611 -29.89 -1.43 17.10
C ALA A 611 -29.92 -2.00 18.52
N ARG A 612 -28.85 -1.81 19.31
CA ARG A 612 -28.82 -2.24 20.73
C ARG A 612 -29.75 -1.41 21.59
N ILE A 613 -29.78 -0.10 21.37
CA ILE A 613 -30.67 0.82 22.08
C ILE A 613 -32.13 0.47 21.81
N THR A 614 -32.50 0.21 20.55
CA THR A 614 -33.89 -0.12 20.18
C THR A 614 -34.31 -1.53 20.60
N ALA A 615 -33.36 -2.48 20.68
CA ALA A 615 -33.64 -3.84 21.13
C ALA A 615 -33.79 -3.97 22.65
N ASP A 616 -33.13 -3.12 23.44
CA ASP A 616 -33.15 -3.18 24.90
C ASP A 616 -34.34 -2.40 25.49
N LYS A 617 -35.44 -3.11 25.72
CA LYS A 617 -36.67 -2.54 26.30
C LYS A 617 -36.52 -2.06 27.75
N ALA A 618 -35.42 -2.40 28.43
CA ALA A 618 -35.16 -1.97 29.81
C ALA A 618 -34.37 -0.66 29.88
N LEU A 619 -33.83 -0.18 28.74
CA LEU A 619 -33.04 1.04 28.67
C LEU A 619 -33.93 2.28 28.81
N THR A 620 -33.55 3.21 29.68
CA THR A 620 -34.22 4.51 29.76
C THR A 620 -33.81 5.42 28.59
N LEU A 621 -34.64 6.41 28.25
CA LEU A 621 -34.32 7.40 27.20
C LEU A 621 -33.03 8.17 27.53
N GLU A 622 -32.78 8.47 28.80
CA GLU A 622 -31.59 9.19 29.25
C GLU A 622 -30.31 8.36 29.14
N GLU A 623 -30.38 7.05 29.41
CA GLU A 623 -29.27 6.11 29.19
C GLU A 623 -28.98 5.96 27.69
N ALA A 624 -30.02 5.83 26.86
CA ALA A 624 -29.89 5.80 25.40
C ALA A 624 -29.14 7.03 24.88
N ALA A 625 -29.55 8.23 25.31
CA ALA A 625 -28.91 9.48 24.94
C ALA A 625 -27.43 9.53 25.38
N THR A 626 -27.13 9.00 26.56
CA THR A 626 -25.76 8.96 27.10
C THR A 626 -24.84 8.10 26.24
N TYR A 627 -25.30 6.94 25.76
CA TYR A 627 -24.50 6.10 24.88
C TYR A 627 -24.23 6.76 23.52
N ILE A 628 -25.23 7.44 22.94
CA ILE A 628 -25.08 8.14 21.65
C ILE A 628 -24.12 9.33 21.79
N ARG A 629 -24.25 10.14 22.85
CA ARG A 629 -23.30 11.23 23.15
C ARG A 629 -21.87 10.75 23.30
N ARG A 630 -21.68 9.64 24.02
CA ARG A 630 -20.35 9.04 24.17
C ARG A 630 -19.76 8.63 22.83
N TRP A 631 -20.57 8.01 21.96
CA TRP A 631 -20.13 7.65 20.62
C TRP A 631 -19.73 8.88 19.78
N LEU A 632 -20.51 9.96 19.81
CA LEU A 632 -20.18 11.21 19.13
C LEU A 632 -18.85 11.80 19.59
N SER A 633 -18.63 11.85 20.90
CA SER A 633 -17.37 12.34 21.46
C SER A 633 -16.19 11.41 21.12
N ASP A 634 -16.35 10.09 21.26
CA ASP A 634 -15.27 9.13 21.00
C ASP A 634 -14.79 9.16 19.54
N TYR A 635 -15.69 9.41 18.57
CA TYR A 635 -15.36 9.38 17.15
C TYR A 635 -15.11 10.76 16.50
N SER A 636 -15.54 11.88 17.09
CA SER A 636 -15.39 13.20 16.45
C SER A 636 -13.94 13.72 16.41
N HIS A 637 -13.06 13.25 17.31
CA HIS A 637 -11.72 13.80 17.49
C HIS A 637 -10.62 13.17 16.63
N PHE A 638 -10.90 12.10 15.87
CA PHE A 638 -9.87 11.44 15.06
C PHE A 638 -9.43 12.27 13.86
N SER A 639 -8.19 12.07 13.42
CA SER A 639 -7.56 12.84 12.33
C SER A 639 -7.97 12.34 10.94
N TYR A 640 -9.25 12.52 10.60
CA TYR A 640 -9.81 12.12 9.30
C TYR A 640 -9.27 12.99 8.15
N SER A 641 -9.22 12.42 6.93
CA SER A 641 -8.99 13.18 5.69
C SER A 641 -10.16 14.12 5.38
N ALA A 642 -9.95 15.15 4.56
CA ALA A 642 -11.01 16.09 4.16
C ALA A 642 -12.21 15.38 3.49
N GLU A 643 -11.92 14.39 2.64
CA GLU A 643 -12.94 13.58 1.97
C GLU A 643 -13.73 12.72 2.98
N SER A 644 -13.04 12.05 3.91
CA SER A 644 -13.69 11.26 4.96
C SER A 644 -14.54 12.11 5.90
N ARG A 645 -14.08 13.33 6.26
CA ARG A 645 -14.90 14.29 7.03
C ARG A 645 -16.19 14.62 6.31
N SER A 646 -16.10 14.96 5.02
CA SER A 646 -17.28 15.27 4.20
C SER A 646 -18.29 14.12 4.16
N ARG A 647 -17.83 12.87 4.06
CA ARG A 647 -18.70 11.68 4.05
C ARG A 647 -19.31 11.36 5.42
N LEU A 648 -18.61 11.67 6.49
CA LEU A 648 -19.06 11.41 7.86
C LEU A 648 -20.06 12.47 8.38
N MET A 649 -20.12 13.64 7.74
CA MET A 649 -20.97 14.75 8.20
C MET A 649 -22.43 14.35 8.38
N GLN A 650 -23.01 13.70 7.38
CA GLN A 650 -24.39 13.21 7.40
C GLN A 650 -24.64 12.32 8.63
N LEU A 651 -23.80 11.30 8.82
CA LEU A 651 -23.91 10.36 9.94
C LEU A 651 -23.85 11.06 11.31
N PHE A 652 -22.89 11.96 11.50
CA PHE A 652 -22.69 12.65 12.79
C PHE A 652 -23.81 13.64 13.10
N CYS A 653 -24.31 14.38 12.11
CA CYS A 653 -25.49 15.23 12.28
C CYS A 653 -26.72 14.40 12.69
N GLY A 654 -26.97 13.26 12.02
CA GLY A 654 -28.06 12.35 12.36
C GLY A 654 -27.95 11.77 13.77
N MET A 655 -26.75 11.35 14.18
CA MET A 655 -26.50 10.84 15.54
C MET A 655 -26.69 11.94 16.59
N ALA A 656 -26.28 13.18 16.32
CA ALA A 656 -26.49 14.32 17.20
C ALA A 656 -27.98 14.65 17.38
N ALA A 657 -28.75 14.69 16.29
CA ALA A 657 -30.20 14.89 16.35
C ALA A 657 -30.90 13.77 17.13
N THR A 658 -30.44 12.53 16.94
CA THR A 658 -30.98 11.36 17.66
C THR A 658 -30.67 11.44 19.16
N ALA A 659 -29.45 11.85 19.54
CA ALA A 659 -29.08 12.09 20.94
C ALA A 659 -29.93 13.20 21.58
N ALA A 660 -30.21 14.28 20.84
CA ALA A 660 -31.06 15.38 21.31
C ALA A 660 -32.49 14.90 21.59
N TYR A 661 -33.06 14.09 20.70
CA TYR A 661 -34.38 13.49 20.88
C TYR A 661 -34.45 12.64 22.16
N PHE A 662 -33.53 11.67 22.32
CA PHE A 662 -33.53 10.78 23.50
C PHE A 662 -33.27 11.54 24.82
N SER A 663 -32.61 12.69 24.77
CA SER A 663 -32.37 13.52 25.96
C SER A 663 -33.59 14.35 26.40
N GLY A 664 -34.59 14.53 25.54
CA GLY A 664 -35.76 15.35 25.85
C GLY A 664 -35.39 16.80 26.25
N ALA A 665 -35.99 17.31 27.32
CA ALA A 665 -35.79 18.69 27.79
C ALA A 665 -34.44 18.93 28.51
N SER A 666 -33.71 17.88 28.87
CA SER A 666 -32.38 17.98 29.50
C SER A 666 -31.23 17.92 28.48
N ALA A 667 -31.54 17.99 27.17
CA ALA A 667 -30.57 17.94 26.10
C ALA A 667 -29.62 19.16 26.12
N ASP A 668 -28.32 18.91 26.25
CA ASP A 668 -27.29 19.91 25.97
C ASP A 668 -27.06 19.99 24.45
N LEU A 669 -27.92 20.77 23.79
CA LEU A 669 -27.88 20.98 22.35
C LEU A 669 -26.58 21.64 21.88
N SER A 670 -25.97 22.49 22.72
CA SER A 670 -24.74 23.20 22.36
C SER A 670 -23.55 22.25 22.30
N ARG A 671 -23.48 21.28 23.22
CA ARG A 671 -22.44 20.26 23.21
C ARG A 671 -22.52 19.34 21.99
N LEU A 672 -23.73 18.94 21.61
CA LEU A 672 -23.95 18.10 20.43
C LEU A 672 -23.50 18.79 19.14
N ILE A 673 -23.78 20.08 19.00
CA ILE A 673 -23.30 20.90 17.87
C ILE A 673 -21.77 20.95 17.89
N GLN A 674 -21.16 21.17 19.06
CA GLN A 674 -19.71 21.26 19.19
C GLN A 674 -19.00 19.96 18.75
N ASP A 675 -19.49 18.79 19.16
CA ASP A 675 -18.86 17.51 18.77
C ASP A 675 -18.92 17.30 17.23
N VAL A 676 -19.98 17.77 16.57
CA VAL A 676 -20.09 17.75 15.10
C VAL A 676 -19.17 18.78 14.44
N GLU A 677 -19.06 19.99 14.99
CA GLU A 677 -18.17 21.04 14.47
C GLU A 677 -16.68 20.67 14.65
N VAL A 678 -16.33 19.90 15.69
CA VAL A 678 -14.99 19.32 15.89
C VAL A 678 -14.63 18.38 14.74
N LEU A 679 -15.55 17.48 14.37
CA LEU A 679 -15.37 16.62 13.20
C LEU A 679 -15.24 17.46 11.92
N ALA A 680 -16.14 18.44 11.75
CA ALA A 680 -16.20 19.26 10.54
C ALA A 680 -14.98 20.17 10.36
N GLN A 681 -14.29 20.52 11.46
CA GLN A 681 -13.24 21.56 11.53
C GLN A 681 -13.72 22.93 11.03
N ARG A 682 -15.04 23.15 11.06
CA ARG A 682 -15.72 24.38 10.68
C ARG A 682 -17.09 24.39 11.33
N LYS A 683 -17.72 25.56 11.32
CA LYS A 683 -19.15 25.65 11.66
C LYS A 683 -20.01 25.05 10.56
N VAL A 684 -21.08 24.38 10.96
CA VAL A 684 -22.10 23.80 10.06
C VAL A 684 -23.32 24.71 10.11
N ASN A 685 -23.79 25.20 8.97
CA ASN A 685 -24.91 26.15 8.97
C ASN A 685 -26.25 25.43 9.24
N ALA A 686 -27.27 26.15 9.70
CA ALA A 686 -28.55 25.55 10.11
C ALA A 686 -29.28 24.82 8.96
N ASP A 687 -29.26 25.37 7.74
CA ASP A 687 -29.90 24.75 6.58
C ASP A 687 -29.17 23.46 6.18
N GLU A 688 -27.84 23.51 6.11
CA GLU A 688 -26.97 22.36 5.88
C GLU A 688 -27.14 21.29 6.97
N TRP A 689 -27.29 21.68 8.23
CA TRP A 689 -27.55 20.75 9.33
C TRP A 689 -28.85 19.98 9.10
N LEU A 690 -29.94 20.68 8.75
CA LEU A 690 -31.23 20.06 8.51
C LEU A 690 -31.19 19.12 7.31
N ASP A 691 -30.57 19.54 6.21
CA ASP A 691 -30.40 18.70 5.01
C ASP A 691 -29.59 17.44 5.32
N LEU A 692 -28.50 17.57 6.09
CA LEU A 692 -27.67 16.43 6.48
C LEU A 692 -28.40 15.46 7.42
N VAL A 693 -29.24 15.94 8.34
CA VAL A 693 -30.04 15.07 9.21
C VAL A 693 -31.12 14.32 8.43
N ASP A 694 -31.83 15.00 7.52
CA ASP A 694 -32.84 14.36 6.68
C ASP A 694 -32.23 13.25 5.82
N GLN A 695 -31.10 13.54 5.18
CA GLN A 695 -30.35 12.53 4.44
C GLN A 695 -29.89 11.39 5.35
N ALA A 696 -29.43 11.68 6.58
CA ALA A 696 -28.91 10.66 7.49
C ALA A 696 -29.97 9.61 7.87
N LEU A 697 -31.20 10.06 8.17
CA LEU A 697 -32.30 9.18 8.57
C LEU A 697 -32.79 8.26 7.45
N GLN A 698 -32.37 8.51 6.20
CA GLN A 698 -32.65 7.66 5.04
C GLN A 698 -31.54 6.61 4.78
N THR A 699 -30.55 6.51 5.67
CA THR A 699 -29.43 5.55 5.51
C THR A 699 -29.60 4.31 6.38
N ASP A 700 -28.97 3.21 5.95
CA ASP A 700 -29.03 1.91 6.63
C ASP A 700 -28.60 1.95 8.11
N ALA A 701 -27.80 2.94 8.51
CA ALA A 701 -27.39 3.12 9.90
C ALA A 701 -28.58 3.44 10.83
N PHE A 702 -29.65 4.03 10.31
CA PHE A 702 -30.83 4.47 11.08
C PHE A 702 -32.07 3.59 10.84
N ASP A 703 -31.99 2.56 9.98
CA ASP A 703 -33.10 1.65 9.64
C ASP A 703 -33.78 0.99 10.85
N THR A 704 -33.06 0.85 11.96
CA THR A 704 -33.61 0.22 13.18
C THR A 704 -34.50 1.16 13.98
N LEU A 705 -34.51 2.47 13.68
CA LEU A 705 -35.42 3.43 14.29
C LEU A 705 -36.79 3.34 13.61
N GLN A 706 -37.85 3.40 14.42
CA GLN A 706 -39.22 3.42 13.90
C GLN A 706 -39.51 4.76 13.20
N ALA A 707 -40.38 4.76 12.19
CA ALA A 707 -40.67 5.94 11.37
C ALA A 707 -41.23 7.15 12.16
N ASP A 708 -41.97 6.88 13.25
CA ASP A 708 -42.46 7.88 14.19
C ASP A 708 -41.32 8.51 15.00
N ILE A 709 -40.29 7.74 15.35
CA ILE A 709 -39.08 8.25 16.01
C ILE A 709 -38.28 9.12 15.03
N CYS A 710 -38.10 8.70 13.78
CA CYS A 710 -37.39 9.49 12.77
C CYS A 710 -38.05 10.87 12.55
N THR A 711 -39.38 10.92 12.55
CA THR A 711 -40.13 12.19 12.44
C THR A 711 -39.86 13.11 13.63
N GLN A 712 -39.87 12.57 14.85
CA GLN A 712 -39.59 13.34 16.07
C GLN A 712 -38.11 13.77 16.17
N VAL A 713 -37.18 12.98 15.63
CA VAL A 713 -35.76 13.36 15.51
C VAL A 713 -35.59 14.54 14.56
N LEU A 714 -36.31 14.57 13.42
CA LEU A 714 -36.31 15.72 12.51
C LEU A 714 -36.88 16.97 13.19
N GLU A 715 -38.00 16.84 13.91
CA GLU A 715 -38.57 17.95 14.67
C GLU A 715 -37.59 18.50 15.70
N LYS A 716 -36.85 17.63 16.40
CA LYS A 716 -35.80 18.05 17.33
C LYS A 716 -34.56 18.62 16.65
N SER A 717 -34.26 18.24 15.42
CA SER A 717 -33.17 18.83 14.64
C SER A 717 -33.39 20.33 14.38
N LEU A 718 -34.65 20.78 14.27
CA LEU A 718 -34.97 22.20 14.16
C LEU A 718 -34.49 23.00 15.38
N GLU A 719 -34.58 22.43 16.59
CA GLU A 719 -34.10 23.09 17.81
C GLU A 719 -32.56 23.20 17.84
N LEU A 720 -31.86 22.19 17.32
CA LEU A 720 -30.40 22.23 17.13
C LEU A 720 -30.02 23.33 16.12
N GLY A 721 -30.69 23.38 14.96
CA GLY A 721 -30.47 24.41 13.94
C GLY A 721 -30.72 25.83 14.47
N VAL A 722 -31.81 26.04 15.23
CA VAL A 722 -32.11 27.33 15.86
C VAL A 722 -31.07 27.72 16.92
N THR A 723 -30.60 26.76 17.71
CA THR A 723 -29.55 26.99 18.73
C THR A 723 -28.22 27.37 18.07
N GLN A 724 -27.86 26.69 16.99
CA GLN A 724 -26.66 26.97 16.19
C GLN A 724 -26.70 28.37 15.58
N ALA A 725 -27.81 28.71 14.90
CA ALA A 725 -28.02 30.03 14.32
C ALA A 725 -27.91 31.11 15.40
N ARG A 726 -28.58 30.93 16.54
CA ARG A 726 -28.55 31.86 17.68
C ARG A 726 -27.14 32.10 18.22
N GLY A 727 -26.34 31.06 18.40
CA GLY A 727 -24.95 31.19 18.85
C GLY A 727 -24.11 32.04 17.91
N ARG A 728 -24.24 31.83 16.60
CA ARG A 728 -23.54 32.61 15.56
C ARG A 728 -23.93 34.08 15.58
N GLU A 729 -25.22 34.38 15.73
CA GLU A 729 -25.69 35.76 15.80
C GLU A 729 -25.13 36.53 17.00
N LEU A 730 -25.04 35.86 18.16
CA LEU A 730 -24.47 36.44 19.38
C LEU A 730 -22.96 36.68 19.23
N GLU A 731 -22.24 35.80 18.54
CA GLU A 731 -20.83 36.01 18.20
C GLU A 731 -20.63 37.23 17.31
N THR A 732 -21.45 37.42 16.28
CA THR A 732 -21.42 38.63 15.43
C THR A 732 -21.67 39.89 16.26
N VAL A 733 -22.63 39.84 17.20
CA VAL A 733 -22.90 40.98 18.11
C VAL A 733 -21.67 41.30 18.97
N ILE A 734 -21.03 40.30 19.55
CA ILE A 734 -19.81 40.49 20.36
C ILE A 734 -18.66 41.01 19.50
N ALA A 735 -18.41 40.39 18.35
CA ALA A 735 -17.33 40.76 17.43
C ALA A 735 -17.49 42.20 16.91
N SER A 736 -18.72 42.63 16.62
CA SER A 736 -19.01 43.99 16.15
C SER A 736 -18.64 45.10 17.15
N VAL A 737 -18.44 44.76 18.43
CA VAL A 737 -18.10 45.70 19.51
C VAL A 737 -16.71 45.49 20.08
N CYS A 738 -16.27 44.23 20.21
CA CYS A 738 -15.11 43.84 21.00
C CYS A 738 -13.96 43.24 20.18
N SER A 739 -14.13 43.02 18.87
CA SER A 739 -13.06 42.49 18.01
C SER A 739 -11.97 43.54 17.77
N THR A 740 -10.72 43.09 17.65
CA THR A 740 -9.59 43.95 17.23
C THR A 740 -9.54 44.16 15.72
N GLU A 741 -10.33 43.41 14.95
CA GLU A 741 -10.46 43.55 13.49
C GLU A 741 -11.86 44.07 13.12
N PRO A 742 -12.00 44.80 12.00
CA PRO A 742 -13.29 45.28 11.54
C PRO A 742 -14.19 44.10 11.14
N CYS A 743 -15.27 43.89 11.89
CA CYS A 743 -16.31 42.90 11.56
C CYS A 743 -17.12 43.39 10.34
N LEU A 744 -17.11 42.60 9.26
CA LEU A 744 -17.80 42.93 7.99
C LEU A 744 -19.31 42.66 8.03
N ASP A 745 -19.78 41.83 8.98
CA ASP A 745 -21.18 41.44 9.09
C ASP A 745 -21.98 42.44 9.94
N GLU A 746 -23.15 42.85 9.43
CA GLU A 746 -24.03 43.78 10.15
C GLU A 746 -24.80 43.02 11.27
N PRO A 747 -24.72 43.45 12.54
CA PRO A 747 -25.35 42.75 13.64
C PRO A 747 -26.88 42.87 13.58
N LEU A 748 -27.57 41.80 13.95
CA LEU A 748 -29.02 41.70 13.80
C LEU A 748 -29.79 42.61 14.76
N LYS A 749 -30.88 43.19 14.24
CA LYS A 749 -31.75 44.14 14.97
C LYS A 749 -32.27 43.61 16.31
N ARG A 750 -32.44 42.30 16.45
CA ARG A 750 -32.99 41.68 17.67
C ARG A 750 -32.09 41.84 18.90
N TYR A 751 -30.78 41.97 18.70
CA TYR A 751 -29.78 42.14 19.78
C TYR A 751 -29.25 43.56 19.89
N GLU A 752 -29.84 44.52 19.20
CA GLU A 752 -29.36 45.90 19.14
C GLU A 752 -29.31 46.56 20.53
N ASN A 753 -30.23 46.20 21.43
CA ASN A 753 -30.21 46.69 22.82
C ASN A 753 -28.99 46.17 23.61
N ILE A 754 -28.66 44.88 23.45
CA ILE A 754 -27.48 44.26 24.08
C ILE A 754 -26.20 44.84 23.48
N ARG A 755 -26.15 45.02 22.15
CA ARG A 755 -25.03 45.63 21.43
C ARG A 755 -24.77 47.06 21.91
N LYS A 756 -25.81 47.89 22.03
CA LYS A 756 -25.71 49.27 22.54
C LYS A 756 -25.17 49.30 23.96
N HIS A 757 -25.69 48.42 24.83
CA HIS A 757 -25.23 48.30 26.21
C HIS A 757 -23.77 47.87 26.30
N LEU A 758 -23.38 46.83 25.55
CA LEU A 758 -21.99 46.37 25.47
C LEU A 758 -21.05 47.46 24.95
N THR A 759 -21.47 48.21 23.93
CA THR A 759 -20.74 49.36 23.37
C THR A 759 -20.55 50.47 24.40
N GLN A 760 -21.59 50.76 25.19
CA GLN A 760 -21.53 51.77 26.25
C GLN A 760 -20.53 51.39 27.34
N ILE A 761 -20.55 50.13 27.79
CA ILE A 761 -19.59 49.63 28.78
C ILE A 761 -18.17 49.65 28.20
N HIS A 762 -17.97 49.21 26.96
CA HIS A 762 -16.66 49.20 26.30
C HIS A 762 -16.07 50.61 26.14
N LYS A 763 -16.86 51.58 25.65
CA LYS A 763 -16.45 53.00 25.54
C LYS A 763 -16.13 53.61 26.91
N SER A 764 -16.90 53.29 27.94
CA SER A 764 -16.63 53.73 29.31
C SER A 764 -15.31 53.16 29.85
N GLN A 765 -15.02 51.90 29.55
CA GLN A 765 -13.78 51.25 29.94
C GLN A 765 -12.55 51.87 29.26
N LEU A 766 -12.62 52.14 27.95
CA LEU A 766 -11.56 52.82 27.20
C LEU A 766 -11.27 54.22 27.76
N ARG A 767 -12.30 54.96 28.20
CA ARG A 767 -12.14 56.29 28.82
C ARG A 767 -11.50 56.25 30.21
N THR A 768 -11.75 55.19 30.97
CA THR A 768 -11.32 55.10 32.39
C THR A 768 -10.02 54.32 32.59
N GLY A 769 -9.52 53.62 31.56
CA GLY A 769 -8.28 52.85 31.60
C GLY A 769 -8.32 51.61 32.51
N LYS A 770 -9.49 51.26 33.07
CA LYS A 770 -9.63 50.11 33.97
C LYS A 770 -9.73 48.80 33.18
N THR A 771 -8.96 47.78 33.51
CA THR A 771 -9.06 46.45 32.89
C THR A 771 -10.09 45.59 33.63
N ARG A 772 -11.36 45.67 33.22
CA ARG A 772 -12.43 44.81 33.75
C ARG A 772 -13.03 43.94 32.64
N ARG A 773 -13.59 42.79 33.02
CA ARG A 773 -14.42 41.96 32.13
C ARG A 773 -15.66 42.77 31.72
N LEU A 774 -15.94 42.90 30.43
CA LEU A 774 -17.08 43.60 29.86
C LEU A 774 -18.34 42.74 29.85
N PHE A 775 -18.18 41.43 29.64
CA PHE A 775 -19.26 40.45 29.59
C PHE A 775 -18.80 39.10 30.14
N GLY A 776 -19.75 38.19 30.33
CA GLY A 776 -19.49 36.81 30.74
C GLY A 776 -20.00 35.84 29.69
N VAL A 777 -19.34 34.69 29.56
CA VAL A 777 -19.75 33.60 28.69
C VAL A 777 -19.83 32.33 29.54
N ILE A 778 -21.01 31.72 29.55
CA ILE A 778 -21.23 30.42 30.16
C ILE A 778 -20.93 29.39 29.07
N GLY A 779 -19.91 28.56 29.31
CA GLY A 779 -19.54 27.49 28.40
C GLY A 779 -20.63 26.44 28.27
N PRO A 780 -20.68 25.72 27.13
CA PRO A 780 -21.71 24.73 26.87
C PRO A 780 -21.71 23.59 27.91
N ASP A 781 -20.55 23.29 28.49
CA ASP A 781 -20.35 22.28 29.53
C ASP A 781 -21.08 22.59 30.86
N VAL A 782 -21.53 23.83 31.06
CA VAL A 782 -22.29 24.24 32.25
C VAL A 782 -23.79 24.10 31.97
N SER A 783 -24.31 22.89 32.13
CA SER A 783 -25.73 22.58 31.95
C SER A 783 -26.27 21.68 33.08
N PRO A 784 -27.48 21.95 33.64
CA PRO A 784 -28.37 23.06 33.32
C PRO A 784 -27.89 24.39 33.93
N ILE A 785 -28.09 25.50 33.21
CA ILE A 785 -27.94 26.85 33.77
C ILE A 785 -29.09 27.08 34.76
N ASN A 786 -28.76 27.41 36.00
CA ASN A 786 -29.73 27.67 37.07
C ASN A 786 -29.31 28.88 37.91
N GLU A 787 -30.09 29.20 38.95
CA GLU A 787 -29.85 30.36 39.81
C GLU A 787 -28.49 30.28 40.55
N GLU A 788 -28.00 29.07 40.79
CA GLU A 788 -26.73 28.80 41.47
C GLU A 788 -25.52 28.94 40.54
N THR A 789 -25.74 28.97 39.22
CA THR A 789 -24.67 29.16 38.23
C THR A 789 -23.98 30.51 38.46
N GLY A 790 -22.64 30.50 38.49
CA GLY A 790 -21.84 31.71 38.65
C GLY A 790 -21.86 32.60 37.40
N CYS A 791 -22.01 33.91 37.57
CA CYS A 791 -21.84 34.88 36.51
C CYS A 791 -20.34 35.02 36.16
N PRO A 792 -19.88 34.68 34.95
CA PRO A 792 -18.46 34.73 34.58
C PRO A 792 -17.87 36.15 34.62
N ALA A 793 -18.73 37.18 34.53
CA ALA A 793 -18.31 38.57 34.46
C ALA A 793 -18.00 39.20 35.83
N CYS A 794 -18.60 38.69 36.92
CA CYS A 794 -18.48 39.23 38.28
C CYS A 794 -18.29 38.17 39.37
N ASN A 795 -18.31 36.88 39.02
CA ASN A 795 -18.18 35.72 39.89
C ASN A 795 -19.26 35.59 40.99
N HIS A 796 -20.37 36.34 40.91
CA HIS A 796 -21.54 36.15 41.78
C HIS A 796 -22.56 35.23 41.13
N LYS A 797 -23.40 34.53 41.91
CA LYS A 797 -24.48 33.68 41.38
C LYS A 797 -25.46 34.47 40.52
N LEU A 798 -26.05 33.84 39.51
CA LEU A 798 -27.09 34.45 38.67
C LEU A 798 -28.28 34.89 39.52
N GLY A 799 -28.72 34.03 40.46
CA GLY A 799 -29.63 34.36 41.57
C GLY A 799 -31.03 34.85 41.17
N SER A 800 -31.39 34.78 39.89
CA SER A 800 -32.67 35.25 39.36
C SER A 800 -33.21 34.27 38.32
N VAL A 801 -34.40 33.74 38.59
CA VAL A 801 -35.17 32.88 37.65
C VAL A 801 -35.35 33.59 36.31
N ASP A 802 -35.66 34.88 36.32
CA ASP A 802 -35.90 35.67 35.11
C ASP A 802 -34.64 35.79 34.25
N VAL A 803 -33.47 36.01 34.87
CA VAL A 803 -32.19 36.07 34.15
C VAL A 803 -31.88 34.72 33.50
N VAL A 804 -32.08 33.61 34.23
CA VAL A 804 -31.86 32.25 33.71
C VAL A 804 -32.83 31.96 32.55
N ALA A 805 -34.10 32.32 32.68
CA ALA A 805 -35.11 32.14 31.64
C ALA A 805 -34.81 32.96 30.37
N ILE A 806 -34.32 34.20 30.52
CA ILE A 806 -33.91 35.04 29.39
C ILE A 806 -32.65 34.48 28.71
N ILE A 807 -31.67 33.98 29.48
CA ILE A 807 -30.48 33.31 28.90
C ILE A 807 -30.91 32.08 28.10
N ALA A 808 -31.83 31.25 28.62
CA ALA A 808 -32.34 30.09 27.90
C ALA A 808 -33.11 30.48 26.61
N ARG A 809 -33.92 31.55 26.66
CA ARG A 809 -34.74 32.00 25.53
C ARG A 809 -33.96 32.75 24.46
N ASP A 810 -33.11 33.68 24.86
CA ASP A 810 -32.48 34.65 23.96
C ASP A 810 -30.97 34.40 23.77
N GLY A 811 -30.38 33.48 24.55
CA GLY A 811 -28.94 33.20 24.58
C GLY A 811 -28.10 34.28 25.27
N VAL A 812 -28.73 35.36 25.75
CA VAL A 812 -28.06 36.44 26.46
C VAL A 812 -29.02 37.18 27.40
N ALA A 813 -28.55 37.52 28.60
CA ALA A 813 -29.28 38.41 29.50
C ALA A 813 -28.33 39.40 30.19
N LEU A 814 -28.87 40.51 30.70
CA LEU A 814 -28.15 41.37 31.63
C LEU A 814 -28.27 40.79 33.04
N HIS A 815 -27.14 40.63 33.73
CA HIS A 815 -27.13 40.14 35.10
C HIS A 815 -27.54 41.24 36.09
N ALA A 816 -28.85 41.47 36.24
CA ALA A 816 -29.45 42.43 37.16
C ALA A 816 -30.14 41.72 38.35
N PRO A 817 -30.06 42.27 39.58
CA PRO A 817 -29.42 43.53 40.00
C PRO A 817 -27.89 43.44 40.20
N GLY A 818 -27.26 42.32 39.84
CA GLY A 818 -25.84 42.03 40.08
C GLY A 818 -24.84 42.99 39.40
N CYS A 819 -24.16 42.54 38.34
CA CYS A 819 -23.14 43.36 37.69
C CYS A 819 -23.63 44.22 36.52
N ASN A 820 -24.89 43.99 36.10
CA ASN A 820 -25.52 44.60 34.93
C ASN A 820 -24.70 44.45 33.64
N LYS A 821 -23.85 43.41 33.56
CA LYS A 821 -23.10 43.05 32.35
C LYS A 821 -23.86 41.96 31.59
N PRO A 822 -23.74 41.93 30.25
CA PRO A 822 -24.27 40.82 29.47
C PRO A 822 -23.60 39.50 29.85
N VAL A 823 -24.42 38.45 30.01
CA VAL A 823 -24.01 37.06 30.18
C VAL A 823 -24.56 36.29 28.99
N PHE A 824 -23.67 35.72 28.19
CA PHE A 824 -23.99 34.98 26.97
C PHE A 824 -23.92 33.48 27.22
N SER A 825 -24.79 32.72 26.55
CA SER A 825 -24.71 31.27 26.35
C SER A 825 -24.67 30.98 24.85
N GLY A 826 -23.84 30.00 24.45
CA GLY A 826 -23.66 29.63 23.03
C GLY A 826 -22.26 29.91 22.48
N PRO A 827 -21.71 31.15 22.55
CA PRO A 827 -20.36 31.44 22.07
C PRO A 827 -19.31 30.59 22.81
N THR A 828 -18.32 30.06 22.08
CA THR A 828 -17.21 29.28 22.65
C THR A 828 -15.95 30.12 22.78
N LYS A 829 -14.99 29.66 23.57
CA LYS A 829 -13.71 30.35 23.71
C LYS A 829 -12.94 30.38 22.39
N GLU A 830 -13.04 29.29 21.63
CA GLU A 830 -12.44 29.11 20.31
C GLU A 830 -13.08 30.08 19.29
N SER A 831 -14.40 30.22 19.30
CA SER A 831 -15.09 31.11 18.36
C SER A 831 -14.81 32.59 18.63
N LEU A 832 -14.72 32.99 19.90
CA LEU A 832 -14.30 34.35 20.28
C LEU A 832 -12.84 34.64 19.92
N THR A 833 -11.97 33.64 20.04
CA THR A 833 -10.57 33.76 19.62
C THR A 833 -10.47 33.91 18.10
N ALA A 834 -11.20 33.10 17.34
CA ALA A 834 -11.29 33.22 15.87
C ALA A 834 -11.88 34.57 15.43
N ALA A 835 -12.81 35.14 16.21
CA ALA A 835 -13.36 36.47 16.00
C ALA A 835 -12.47 37.61 16.52
N HIS A 836 -11.23 37.32 16.94
CA HIS A 836 -10.24 38.32 17.40
C HIS A 836 -10.72 39.13 18.61
N VAL A 837 -11.48 38.51 19.51
CA VAL A 837 -11.94 39.13 20.77
C VAL A 837 -10.91 38.87 21.88
N PRO A 838 -10.31 39.90 22.49
CA PRO A 838 -9.30 39.70 23.52
C PRO A 838 -9.85 39.00 24.78
N THR A 839 -9.13 37.98 25.26
CA THR A 839 -9.49 37.19 26.45
C THR A 839 -9.59 38.01 27.73
N SER A 840 -8.97 39.19 27.79
CA SER A 840 -9.08 40.13 28.91
C SER A 840 -10.46 40.80 29.03
N LEU A 841 -11.26 40.79 27.95
CA LEU A 841 -12.56 41.48 27.90
C LEU A 841 -13.72 40.63 28.42
N TYR A 842 -13.54 39.34 28.66
CA TYR A 842 -14.63 38.47 29.12
C TYR A 842 -14.19 37.47 30.18
N GLY A 843 -15.16 37.01 30.97
CA GLY A 843 -14.99 35.80 31.77
C GLY A 843 -15.62 34.63 31.05
N TYR A 844 -15.02 33.45 31.20
CA TYR A 844 -15.55 32.21 30.66
C TYR A 844 -15.71 31.21 31.80
N LEU A 845 -16.89 30.63 31.95
CA LEU A 845 -17.17 29.60 32.95
C LEU A 845 -17.24 28.23 32.27
N THR A 846 -16.49 27.27 32.80
CA THR A 846 -16.55 25.84 32.45
C THR A 846 -17.03 25.07 33.68
N ALA A 847 -17.50 23.84 33.49
CA ALA A 847 -17.99 22.95 34.55
C ALA A 847 -16.93 22.60 35.60
#